data_AF-A0A7C6W8K5-F1
#
_entry.id   AF-A0A7C6W8K5-F1
#
_cell.length_a   1.000
_cell.length_b   1.000
_cell.length_c   1.000
_cell.angle_alpha   90.00
_cell.angle_beta   90.00
_cell.angle_gamma   90.00
#
_symmetry.space_group_name_H-M   'P 1'
#
loop_
_entity.id
_entity.type
_entity.pdbx_description
1 polymer ?
#
loop_
_entity_poly.entity_id
_entity_poly.type
_entity_poly.pdbx_seq_one_letter_code
_entity_poly.pdbx_strand_id
1 'polypeptide(L)'
;MKKAKYLLSIVLVFTVLFSTVACSNTPETKTGTATAQGFGGPITVTVTVTDGVLTDVKVEGPSESAGIGSIAVEQLPAKMLEAKSVDVDVISGATISSKAILAAAAEAYANAMGEEVGAEVKMAPGTYTNEVWAFSPNVKMEVAVTVSEDKILSIEVGKNGETEPILQNAIDLYIPRILENQSIAVDAITGATGSSGGIRLGVMKALEQALEAAESDPAAITAFQKPIPKVSGKTETLNYDVVVVGMGGSGSAAAMSAAEAQVAAGQEVSVLAIEKAGKYGGTSAVTSEMMAINPPRFMKDNNYEVRKIQLGVFERPLEDTRKDKSVYVDVEEMKSAWLEYTEGDAKEEMLDLMLNHSGETLDWLVYEHGFTFGKPQLGVEPSATYFCVYQYNDSFMDNKHIIITYFDTLYDHFTKLGGQYMLETEAYELLYDKDTKTVTGVKAVGADGTEYIINAKAVILATGGFCGNGEMTSELLSDEYYPLKGTWNMVGMTQNDGKMIASALDIGAGTYNIGMAPIVHIGGSRVLLHDFETYTVEIDGETKTVALNDVPMIMSISGNVMTVNKEGKRFTAETGLGFLEPWKGGPEFYSIWSDDQIQKVREEGFATVTVGAFINQGGVPTGYPIKELDEVINVAMEKGICYKADTLEELAAELGIDADNFLQTVETYNGYCAEGVDADFGKAADFLIPIKEGPYYAFVGAPYAYSTCGGLDINTKFQVLRPDGQTPINGLYSCGTDCLGVLLSEKKAYVTYGGAAQGWAYTSGKLAGESAVKNMVK
;
A
#
# COMPACT_ATOMS: atom_id res chain seq x y z
N MET A 1 -51.13 -61.03 23.81
CA MET A 1 -50.52 -62.35 24.11
C MET A 1 -49.01 -62.23 23.97
N LYS A 2 -48.27 -62.54 25.06
CA LYS A 2 -46.86 -63.02 25.28
C LYS A 2 -45.77 -62.67 24.23
N LYS A 3 -44.64 -62.00 24.53
CA LYS A 3 -43.49 -62.13 25.49
C LYS A 3 -42.23 -62.84 24.92
N ALA A 4 -41.12 -62.06 24.81
CA ALA A 4 -39.81 -62.22 25.48
C ALA A 4 -38.63 -63.11 24.94
N LYS A 5 -37.48 -62.43 24.71
CA LYS A 5 -36.13 -62.55 25.36
C LYS A 5 -35.08 -63.67 25.07
N TYR A 6 -33.85 -63.18 24.83
CA TYR A 6 -32.50 -63.53 25.38
C TYR A 6 -31.52 -64.56 24.74
N LEU A 7 -30.37 -64.01 24.26
CA LEU A 7 -28.96 -64.07 24.77
C LEU A 7 -28.04 -65.34 24.75
N LEU A 8 -26.85 -65.13 24.15
CA LEU A 8 -25.44 -65.35 24.60
C LEU A 8 -24.75 -66.75 24.60
N SER A 9 -23.53 -66.85 24.00
CA SER A 9 -22.21 -67.04 24.71
C SER A 9 -21.07 -67.82 23.97
N ILE A 10 -19.88 -67.19 23.92
CA ILE A 10 -18.49 -67.67 24.25
C ILE A 10 -17.56 -68.41 23.22
N VAL A 11 -16.50 -67.69 22.80
CA VAL A 11 -15.00 -67.90 22.73
C VAL A 11 -14.37 -69.31 22.62
N LEU A 12 -13.42 -69.54 21.66
CA LEU A 12 -11.96 -69.89 21.83
C LEU A 12 -11.22 -70.39 20.53
N VAL A 13 -10.27 -69.58 20.02
CA VAL A 13 -8.82 -69.80 19.68
C VAL A 13 -8.27 -71.09 18.97
N PHE A 14 -7.65 -70.85 17.78
CA PHE A 14 -6.49 -71.44 17.03
C PHE A 14 -6.46 -72.88 16.42
N THR A 15 -6.18 -72.99 15.10
CA THR A 15 -4.84 -73.39 14.53
C THR A 15 -4.76 -73.37 12.96
N VAL A 16 -3.84 -72.54 12.44
CA VAL A 16 -2.78 -72.68 11.39
C VAL A 16 -2.94 -73.61 10.15
N LEU A 17 -2.67 -73.09 8.92
CA LEU A 17 -1.62 -73.59 7.96
C LEU A 17 -1.45 -72.75 6.64
N PHE A 18 -0.21 -72.25 6.46
CA PHE A 18 0.63 -71.92 5.26
C PHE A 18 0.08 -71.39 3.91
N SER A 19 0.68 -70.29 3.43
CA SER A 19 1.21 -70.16 2.04
C SER A 19 2.18 -68.97 1.86
N THR A 20 3.37 -69.27 1.30
CA THR A 20 4.27 -68.46 0.43
C THR A 20 4.18 -66.93 0.43
N VAL A 21 5.25 -66.26 0.90
CA VAL A 21 5.50 -64.81 0.73
C VAL A 21 6.15 -64.55 -0.64
N ALA A 22 5.43 -63.85 -1.51
CA ALA A 22 6.01 -63.09 -2.61
C ALA A 22 6.14 -61.64 -2.12
N CYS A 23 7.35 -61.10 -2.07
CA CYS A 23 7.55 -59.68 -1.78
C CYS A 23 7.11 -58.86 -3.01
N SER A 24 5.90 -58.31 -2.96
CA SER A 24 5.55 -57.13 -3.74
C SER A 24 5.95 -55.89 -2.92
N ASN A 25 7.13 -55.31 -3.20
CA ASN A 25 7.44 -53.96 -2.74
C ASN A 25 6.52 -53.01 -3.53
N THR A 26 5.39 -52.66 -2.93
CA THR A 26 4.61 -51.51 -3.40
C THR A 26 5.37 -50.27 -2.91
N PRO A 27 5.70 -49.30 -3.78
CA PRO A 27 6.38 -48.09 -3.36
C PRO A 27 5.65 -47.44 -2.19
N GLU A 28 6.37 -47.16 -1.10
CA GLU A 28 5.78 -46.49 0.05
C GLU A 28 5.80 -44.98 -0.20
N THR A 29 4.62 -44.41 -0.46
CA THR A 29 4.45 -42.96 -0.63
C THR A 29 3.96 -42.33 0.67
N LYS A 30 4.68 -41.33 1.15
CA LYS A 30 4.37 -40.54 2.36
C LYS A 30 4.29 -39.07 2.00
N THR A 31 3.48 -38.33 2.75
CA THR A 31 3.32 -36.89 2.60
C THR A 31 3.56 -36.21 3.93
N GLY A 32 4.21 -35.06 3.90
CA GLY A 32 4.35 -34.20 5.06
C GLY A 32 4.12 -32.76 4.67
N THR A 33 3.65 -31.99 5.64
CA THR A 33 3.34 -30.56 5.47
C THR A 33 3.93 -29.81 6.65
N ALA A 34 4.48 -28.63 6.38
CA ALA A 34 4.91 -27.69 7.39
C ALA A 34 4.71 -26.25 6.88
N THR A 35 4.76 -25.29 7.79
CA THR A 35 4.55 -23.86 7.47
C THR A 35 5.60 -23.02 8.17
N ALA A 36 6.21 -22.10 7.43
CA ALA A 36 7.18 -21.14 7.95
C ALA A 36 6.78 -19.72 7.55
N GLN A 37 7.24 -18.72 8.30
CA GLN A 37 6.93 -17.32 8.01
C GLN A 37 7.83 -16.79 6.87
N GLY A 38 7.23 -16.50 5.72
CA GLY A 38 7.84 -15.83 4.56
C GLY A 38 7.93 -14.32 4.70
N PHE A 39 8.29 -13.64 3.60
CA PHE A 39 8.44 -12.19 3.62
C PHE A 39 7.10 -11.47 3.79
N GLY A 40 6.10 -11.88 3.00
CA GLY A 40 4.77 -11.27 2.99
C GLY A 40 3.75 -12.00 3.86
N GLY A 41 3.99 -13.27 4.22
CA GLY A 41 3.11 -14.01 5.11
C GLY A 41 3.56 -15.45 5.37
N PRO A 42 2.72 -16.27 6.02
CA PRO A 42 3.01 -17.69 6.17
C PRO A 42 3.09 -18.38 4.79
N ILE A 43 4.08 -19.25 4.63
CA ILE A 43 4.27 -20.11 3.47
C ILE A 43 4.14 -21.56 3.91
N THR A 44 3.20 -22.27 3.31
CA THR A 44 2.95 -23.70 3.56
C THR A 44 3.60 -24.53 2.47
N VAL A 45 4.40 -25.53 2.87
CA VAL A 45 5.03 -26.48 1.95
C VAL A 45 4.51 -27.87 2.24
N THR A 46 4.06 -28.56 1.21
CA THR A 46 3.71 -29.97 1.24
C THR A 46 4.65 -30.74 0.33
N VAL A 47 5.28 -31.79 0.85
CA VAL A 47 6.16 -32.67 0.09
C VAL A 47 5.60 -34.07 0.03
N THR A 48 5.80 -34.74 -1.09
CA THR A 48 5.51 -36.17 -1.26
C THR A 48 6.81 -36.92 -1.49
N VAL A 49 7.04 -37.96 -0.68
CA VAL A 49 8.22 -38.82 -0.73
C VAL A 49 7.79 -40.23 -1.08
N THR A 50 8.35 -40.81 -2.15
CA THR A 50 8.10 -42.20 -2.56
C THR A 50 9.39 -42.99 -2.47
N ASP A 51 9.42 -44.07 -1.69
CA ASP A 51 10.60 -44.89 -1.42
C ASP A 51 11.83 -44.07 -0.97
N GLY A 52 11.61 -43.03 -0.16
CA GLY A 52 12.66 -42.13 0.33
C GLY A 52 13.17 -41.11 -0.69
N VAL A 53 12.51 -40.99 -1.86
CA VAL A 53 12.84 -39.99 -2.88
C VAL A 53 11.75 -38.92 -2.93
N LEU A 54 12.15 -37.65 -2.93
CA LEU A 54 11.24 -36.53 -3.13
C LEU A 54 10.63 -36.58 -4.54
N THR A 55 9.30 -36.71 -4.63
CA THR A 55 8.56 -36.88 -5.90
C THR A 55 7.57 -35.77 -6.19
N ASP A 56 7.17 -34.98 -5.19
CA ASP A 56 6.31 -33.81 -5.37
C ASP A 56 6.61 -32.76 -4.31
N VAL A 57 6.48 -31.48 -4.69
CA VAL A 57 6.63 -30.32 -3.81
C VAL A 57 5.56 -29.30 -4.21
N LYS A 58 4.69 -28.96 -3.27
CA LYS A 58 3.70 -27.90 -3.41
C LYS A 58 4.00 -26.80 -2.41
N VAL A 59 4.10 -25.57 -2.89
CA VAL A 59 4.32 -24.38 -2.06
C VAL A 59 3.12 -23.45 -2.22
N GLU A 60 2.57 -22.99 -1.10
CA GLU A 60 1.45 -22.05 -1.03
C GLU A 60 1.89 -20.83 -0.20
N GLY A 61 1.94 -19.64 -0.81
CA GLY A 61 2.33 -18.39 -0.15
C GLY A 61 1.53 -17.21 -0.70
N PRO A 62 0.20 -17.17 -0.51
CA PRO A 62 -0.68 -16.18 -1.17
C PRO A 62 -0.41 -14.73 -0.74
N SER A 63 0.27 -14.55 0.39
CA SER A 63 0.61 -13.24 0.93
C SER A 63 2.00 -12.76 0.53
N GLU A 64 2.77 -13.52 -0.26
CA GLU A 64 4.11 -13.13 -0.68
C GLU A 64 4.09 -11.94 -1.64
N SER A 65 5.16 -11.14 -1.61
CA SER A 65 5.28 -9.96 -2.48
C SER A 65 5.31 -10.36 -3.95
N ALA A 66 4.38 -9.80 -4.73
CA ALA A 66 4.32 -9.98 -6.17
C ALA A 66 5.63 -9.50 -6.83
N GLY A 67 6.25 -10.36 -7.66
CA GLY A 67 7.51 -10.07 -8.34
C GLY A 67 8.76 -10.08 -7.46
N ILE A 68 8.66 -10.41 -6.17
CA ILE A 68 9.81 -10.58 -5.27
C ILE A 68 9.72 -11.93 -4.56
N GLY A 69 8.86 -12.08 -3.55
CA GLY A 69 8.71 -13.32 -2.79
C GLY A 69 8.00 -14.45 -3.56
N SER A 70 7.05 -14.07 -4.42
CA SER A 70 6.33 -15.01 -5.32
C SER A 70 7.26 -15.77 -6.27
N ILE A 71 8.38 -15.15 -6.68
CA ILE A 71 9.39 -15.82 -7.52
C ILE A 71 9.94 -17.08 -6.82
N ALA A 72 10.16 -17.02 -5.49
CA ALA A 72 10.60 -18.19 -4.73
C ALA A 72 9.53 -19.28 -4.66
N VAL A 73 8.25 -18.88 -4.51
CA VAL A 73 7.10 -19.81 -4.51
C VAL A 73 6.98 -20.53 -5.85
N GLU A 74 7.23 -19.82 -6.96
CA GLU A 74 7.13 -20.37 -8.31
C GLU A 74 8.34 -21.24 -8.70
N GLN A 75 9.56 -20.85 -8.32
CA GLN A 75 10.78 -21.47 -8.84
C GLN A 75 11.35 -22.59 -7.95
N LEU A 76 11.27 -22.47 -6.62
CA LEU A 76 11.89 -23.45 -5.71
C LEU A 76 11.30 -24.86 -5.78
N PRO A 77 9.97 -25.07 -5.97
CA PRO A 77 9.43 -26.42 -6.12
C PRO A 77 10.10 -27.18 -7.25
N ALA A 78 10.28 -26.54 -8.41
CA ALA A 78 10.92 -27.15 -9.57
C ALA A 78 12.39 -27.49 -9.29
N LYS A 79 13.14 -26.58 -8.66
CA LYS A 79 14.54 -26.82 -8.27
C LYS A 79 14.70 -28.00 -7.31
N MET A 80 13.83 -28.10 -6.29
CA MET A 80 13.85 -29.21 -5.33
C MET A 80 13.57 -30.56 -6.01
N LEU A 81 12.60 -30.58 -6.93
CA LEU A 81 12.25 -31.79 -7.69
C LEU A 81 13.37 -32.22 -8.65
N GLU A 82 14.04 -31.26 -9.30
CA GLU A 82 15.20 -31.53 -10.15
C GLU A 82 16.37 -32.10 -9.33
N ALA A 83 16.66 -31.50 -8.17
CA ALA A 83 17.72 -31.96 -7.26
C ALA A 83 17.37 -33.24 -6.49
N LYS A 84 16.08 -33.62 -6.44
CA LYS A 84 15.53 -34.65 -5.52
C LYS A 84 15.91 -34.40 -4.06
N SER A 85 15.98 -33.13 -3.68
CA SER A 85 16.45 -32.65 -2.38
C SER A 85 15.65 -31.42 -1.99
N VAL A 86 15.34 -31.28 -0.70
CA VAL A 86 14.80 -30.03 -0.13
C VAL A 86 15.88 -29.00 0.17
N ASP A 87 17.15 -29.43 0.12
CA ASP A 87 18.34 -28.58 0.24
C ASP A 87 18.78 -28.13 -1.16
N VAL A 88 18.41 -26.90 -1.53
CA VAL A 88 18.73 -26.25 -2.81
C VAL A 88 19.06 -24.76 -2.57
N ASP A 89 19.77 -24.15 -3.52
CA ASP A 89 20.14 -22.74 -3.43
C ASP A 89 18.91 -21.81 -3.40
N VAL A 90 18.99 -20.76 -2.57
CA VAL A 90 17.99 -19.69 -2.51
C VAL A 90 17.88 -18.95 -3.85
N ILE A 91 16.72 -18.34 -4.11
CA ILE A 91 16.54 -17.45 -5.25
C ILE A 91 17.07 -16.05 -4.89
N SER A 92 18.04 -15.56 -5.67
CA SER A 92 18.55 -14.19 -5.55
C SER A 92 17.40 -13.17 -5.64
N GLY A 93 17.39 -12.19 -4.73
CA GLY A 93 16.30 -11.21 -4.63
C GLY A 93 15.07 -11.68 -3.86
N ALA A 94 14.94 -12.98 -3.55
CA ALA A 94 13.83 -13.55 -2.79
C ALA A 94 14.31 -14.33 -1.55
N THR A 95 15.38 -13.87 -0.90
CA THR A 95 16.11 -14.62 0.14
C THR A 95 15.24 -15.03 1.34
N ILE A 96 14.37 -14.14 1.84
CA ILE A 96 13.55 -14.43 3.02
C ILE A 96 12.51 -15.50 2.69
N SER A 97 11.77 -15.30 1.61
CA SER A 97 10.77 -16.25 1.11
C SER A 97 11.42 -17.59 0.77
N SER A 98 12.61 -17.57 0.15
CA SER A 98 13.37 -18.77 -0.16
C SER A 98 13.74 -19.54 1.10
N LYS A 99 14.32 -18.88 2.10
CA LYS A 99 14.70 -19.52 3.38
C LYS A 99 13.47 -20.08 4.10
N ALA A 100 12.35 -19.37 4.10
CA ALA A 100 11.09 -19.87 4.66
C ALA A 100 10.60 -21.14 3.95
N ILE A 101 10.62 -21.14 2.60
CA ILE A 101 10.26 -22.33 1.80
C ILE A 101 11.20 -23.50 2.09
N LEU A 102 12.52 -23.27 2.15
CA LEU A 102 13.50 -24.32 2.46
C LEU A 102 13.29 -24.90 3.87
N ALA A 103 13.05 -24.04 4.87
CA ALA A 103 12.79 -24.48 6.24
C ALA A 103 11.49 -25.30 6.34
N ALA A 104 10.40 -24.82 5.74
CA ALA A 104 9.14 -25.55 5.69
C ALA A 104 9.26 -26.84 4.87
N ALA A 105 10.04 -26.87 3.78
CA ALA A 105 10.28 -28.07 3.01
C ALA A 105 11.07 -29.12 3.81
N ALA A 106 12.09 -28.71 4.56
CA ALA A 106 12.86 -29.58 5.44
C ALA A 106 11.99 -30.20 6.54
N GLU A 107 11.17 -29.39 7.22
CA GLU A 107 10.24 -29.88 8.24
C GLU A 107 9.15 -30.77 7.63
N ALA A 108 8.58 -30.39 6.48
CA ALA A 108 7.62 -31.21 5.75
C ALA A 108 8.22 -32.57 5.35
N TYR A 109 9.48 -32.60 4.91
CA TYR A 109 10.19 -33.83 4.56
C TYR A 109 10.41 -34.71 5.78
N ALA A 110 10.88 -34.14 6.90
CA ALA A 110 11.03 -34.87 8.15
C ALA A 110 9.70 -35.41 8.68
N ASN A 111 8.63 -34.61 8.62
CA ASN A 111 7.26 -35.05 8.95
C ASN A 111 6.80 -36.22 8.06
N ALA A 112 7.14 -36.20 6.76
CA ALA A 112 6.86 -37.31 5.85
C ALA A 112 7.64 -38.57 6.22
N MET A 113 8.89 -38.41 6.68
CA MET A 113 9.79 -39.52 7.02
C MET A 113 9.62 -40.02 8.47
N GLY A 114 8.92 -39.29 9.33
CA GLY A 114 8.77 -39.59 10.75
C GLY A 114 10.01 -39.27 11.58
N GLU A 115 10.80 -38.29 11.15
CA GLU A 115 12.01 -37.81 11.82
C GLU A 115 11.72 -36.54 12.64
N GLU A 116 12.29 -36.42 13.84
CA GLU A 116 12.23 -35.17 14.61
C GLU A 116 13.26 -34.17 14.06
N VAL A 117 12.81 -32.98 13.70
CA VAL A 117 13.68 -31.85 13.36
C VAL A 117 13.97 -31.08 14.64
N GLY A 118 15.24 -31.01 15.02
CA GLY A 118 15.65 -30.22 16.17
C GLY A 118 17.15 -30.33 16.40
N ALA A 119 17.93 -29.53 15.68
CA ALA A 119 19.30 -29.30 16.08
C ALA A 119 19.33 -28.60 17.45
N GLU A 120 20.26 -29.00 18.31
CA GLU A 120 20.48 -28.34 19.59
C GLU A 120 20.84 -26.87 19.33
N VAL A 121 20.08 -25.94 19.91
CA VAL A 121 20.36 -24.51 19.77
C VAL A 121 21.55 -24.16 20.64
N LYS A 122 22.63 -23.73 20.00
CA LYS A 122 23.79 -23.17 20.68
C LYS A 122 24.33 -22.00 19.89
N MET A 123 24.20 -20.79 20.43
CA MET A 123 24.73 -19.56 19.85
C MET A 123 25.96 -19.10 20.62
N ALA A 124 26.87 -18.37 19.97
CA ALA A 124 27.96 -17.70 20.67
C ALA A 124 27.40 -16.42 21.30
N PRO A 125 27.41 -16.26 22.64
CA PRO A 125 26.86 -15.08 23.28
C PRO A 125 27.56 -13.81 22.83
N GLY A 126 26.79 -12.76 22.53
CA GLY A 126 27.34 -11.52 22.02
C GLY A 126 26.29 -10.66 21.32
N THR A 127 26.75 -9.52 20.82
CA THR A 127 25.93 -8.59 20.02
C THR A 127 26.38 -8.65 18.58
N TYR A 128 25.43 -8.89 17.67
CA TYR A 128 25.65 -9.01 16.23
C TYR A 128 24.86 -7.90 15.54
N THR A 129 25.55 -7.05 14.77
CA THR A 129 24.96 -5.88 14.11
C THR A 129 24.96 -6.07 12.60
N ASN A 130 23.80 -5.86 11.97
CA ASN A 130 23.59 -6.05 10.55
C ASN A 130 22.93 -4.83 9.92
N GLU A 131 23.34 -4.47 8.71
CA GLU A 131 22.68 -3.46 7.87
C GLU A 131 21.80 -4.15 6.82
N VAL A 132 20.52 -3.78 6.75
CA VAL A 132 19.52 -4.42 5.88
C VAL A 132 18.66 -3.39 5.15
N TRP A 133 18.29 -3.69 3.92
CA TRP A 133 17.24 -2.92 3.23
C TRP A 133 15.88 -3.19 3.89
N ALA A 134 15.15 -2.11 4.18
CA ALA A 134 13.81 -2.14 4.77
C ALA A 134 12.83 -1.41 3.83
N PHE A 135 12.10 -0.40 4.31
CA PHE A 135 11.19 0.39 3.46
C PHE A 135 11.91 1.56 2.78
N SER A 136 12.88 2.18 3.46
CA SER A 136 13.63 3.32 2.94
C SER A 136 14.41 2.95 1.69
N PRO A 137 14.28 3.71 0.58
CA PRO A 137 15.03 3.42 -0.63
C PRO A 137 16.50 3.85 -0.54
N ASN A 138 16.87 4.64 0.48
CA ASN A 138 18.12 5.39 0.51
C ASN A 138 19.12 4.92 1.58
N VAL A 139 18.62 4.37 2.68
CA VAL A 139 19.45 4.08 3.85
C VAL A 139 19.07 2.70 4.39
N LYS A 140 20.06 1.81 4.44
CA LYS A 140 19.92 0.51 5.11
C LYS A 140 19.65 0.74 6.61
N MET A 141 18.73 -0.05 7.15
CA MET A 141 18.44 -0.11 8.58
C MET A 141 19.50 -0.94 9.29
N GLU A 142 20.12 -0.37 10.32
CA GLU A 142 20.99 -1.09 11.23
C GLU A 142 20.16 -1.80 12.30
N VAL A 143 20.38 -3.11 12.49
CA VAL A 143 19.73 -3.93 13.51
C VAL A 143 20.82 -4.64 14.32
N ALA A 144 20.92 -4.31 15.60
CA ALA A 144 21.81 -4.95 16.56
C ALA A 144 21.03 -5.92 17.44
N VAL A 145 21.50 -7.17 17.54
CA VAL A 145 20.85 -8.22 18.33
C VAL A 145 21.82 -8.81 19.31
N THR A 146 21.45 -8.81 20.59
CA THR A 146 22.22 -9.45 21.64
C THR A 146 21.62 -10.81 21.96
N VAL A 147 22.45 -11.85 22.00
CA VAL A 147 22.02 -13.24 22.26
C VAL A 147 22.81 -13.89 23.42
N SER A 148 22.17 -14.84 24.11
CA SER A 148 22.85 -15.84 24.96
C SER A 148 23.17 -17.10 24.15
N GLU A 149 23.49 -18.21 24.81
CA GLU A 149 23.66 -19.50 24.13
C GLU A 149 22.37 -20.01 23.49
N ASP A 150 21.20 -19.59 23.97
CA ASP A 150 19.90 -20.18 23.63
C ASP A 150 18.77 -19.15 23.44
N LYS A 151 19.02 -17.85 23.63
CA LYS A 151 17.98 -16.81 23.62
C LYS A 151 18.40 -15.52 22.93
N ILE A 152 17.40 -14.82 22.41
CA ILE A 152 17.44 -13.41 22.02
C ILE A 152 17.20 -12.57 23.27
N LEU A 153 18.18 -11.73 23.62
CA LEU A 153 18.15 -10.90 24.83
C LEU A 153 17.68 -9.47 24.54
N SER A 154 18.12 -8.88 23.43
CA SER A 154 17.70 -7.55 22.99
C SER A 154 17.80 -7.39 21.49
N ILE A 155 17.00 -6.47 20.95
CA ILE A 155 17.03 -6.03 19.55
C ILE A 155 16.99 -4.50 19.59
N GLU A 156 17.94 -3.86 18.92
CA GLU A 156 18.04 -2.41 18.83
C GLU A 156 18.12 -2.01 17.36
N VAL A 157 17.33 -1.00 16.97
CA VAL A 157 17.40 -0.39 15.64
C VAL A 157 18.25 0.86 15.72
N GLY A 158 19.33 0.89 14.95
CA GLY A 158 20.28 2.00 14.89
C GLY A 158 19.96 2.95 13.73
N LYS A 159 21.02 3.32 12.98
CA LYS A 159 20.90 4.17 11.80
C LYS A 159 19.90 3.60 10.80
N ASN A 160 19.00 4.44 10.29
CA ASN A 160 18.01 4.06 9.28
C ASN A 160 17.53 5.31 8.52
N GLY A 161 16.72 5.11 7.48
CA GLY A 161 16.04 6.18 6.74
C GLY A 161 14.53 5.96 6.65
N GLU A 162 13.95 5.21 7.59
CA GLU A 162 12.53 4.90 7.60
C GLU A 162 11.70 6.15 7.95
N THR A 163 10.40 6.09 7.66
CA THR A 163 9.48 7.09 8.19
C THR A 163 9.34 6.88 9.70
N GLU A 164 9.90 7.77 10.51
CA GLU A 164 10.04 7.61 11.97
C GLU A 164 8.75 7.12 12.67
N PRO A 165 7.56 7.72 12.47
CA PRO A 165 6.33 7.23 13.10
C PRO A 165 5.96 5.78 12.75
N ILE A 166 6.29 5.33 11.54
CA ILE A 166 6.02 3.97 11.07
C ILE A 166 7.00 3.00 11.72
N LEU A 167 8.30 3.35 11.72
CA LEU A 167 9.33 2.55 12.35
C LEU A 167 9.08 2.41 13.86
N GLN A 168 8.70 3.48 14.54
CA GLN A 168 8.46 3.44 15.98
C GLN A 168 7.38 2.41 16.35
N ASN A 169 6.33 2.27 15.53
CA ASN A 169 5.32 1.23 15.75
C ASN A 169 5.89 -0.18 15.64
N ALA A 170 6.78 -0.42 14.68
CA ALA A 170 7.46 -1.70 14.57
C ALA A 170 8.38 -1.94 15.78
N ILE A 171 9.07 -0.91 16.27
CA ILE A 171 9.90 -1.01 17.49
C ILE A 171 9.02 -1.33 18.70
N ASP A 172 7.90 -0.63 18.89
CA ASP A 172 7.06 -0.73 20.08
C ASP A 172 6.22 -2.01 20.15
N LEU A 173 5.93 -2.64 19.01
CA LEU A 173 5.06 -3.82 18.93
C LEU A 173 5.79 -5.07 18.43
N TYR A 174 6.58 -4.96 17.36
CA TYR A 174 7.20 -6.11 16.70
C TYR A 174 8.38 -6.68 17.50
N ILE A 175 9.28 -5.81 17.98
CA ILE A 175 10.44 -6.24 18.78
C ILE A 175 9.99 -6.95 20.06
N PRO A 176 9.05 -6.41 20.87
CA PRO A 176 8.51 -7.13 22.03
C PRO A 176 7.92 -8.49 21.68
N ARG A 177 7.20 -8.63 20.56
CA ARG A 177 6.69 -9.95 20.11
C ARG A 177 7.81 -10.95 19.86
N ILE A 178 8.90 -10.53 19.20
CA ILE A 178 10.05 -11.42 18.98
C ILE A 178 10.67 -11.83 20.31
N LEU A 179 10.89 -10.88 21.22
CA LEU A 179 11.52 -11.14 22.51
C LEU A 179 10.66 -12.02 23.43
N GLU A 180 9.34 -11.79 23.47
CA GLU A 180 8.41 -12.58 24.27
C GLU A 180 8.33 -14.02 23.77
N ASN A 181 8.25 -14.20 22.45
CA ASN A 181 8.06 -15.52 21.86
C ASN A 181 9.36 -16.23 21.50
N GLN A 182 10.50 -15.53 21.59
CA GLN A 182 11.79 -16.01 21.11
C GLN A 182 11.70 -16.49 19.65
N SER A 183 10.94 -15.77 18.83
CA SER A 183 10.70 -16.16 17.44
C SER A 183 10.58 -14.97 16.51
N ILE A 184 11.20 -15.10 15.34
CA ILE A 184 11.05 -14.19 14.21
C ILE A 184 9.81 -14.49 13.35
N ALA A 185 9.08 -15.57 13.64
CA ALA A 185 7.82 -15.97 13.00
C ALA A 185 6.59 -15.38 13.71
N VAL A 186 6.73 -14.14 14.16
CA VAL A 186 5.63 -13.31 14.68
C VAL A 186 5.06 -12.45 13.55
N ASP A 187 3.79 -12.07 13.66
CA ASP A 187 3.13 -11.23 12.67
C ASP A 187 3.78 -9.86 12.58
N ALA A 188 4.05 -9.43 11.34
CA ALA A 188 4.41 -8.07 11.04
C ALA A 188 3.31 -7.09 11.49
N ILE A 189 3.69 -5.86 11.78
CA ILE A 189 2.74 -4.84 12.21
C ILE A 189 2.07 -4.25 10.98
N THR A 190 0.74 -4.36 10.89
CA THR A 190 -0.05 -3.71 9.84
C THR A 190 0.21 -2.20 9.87
N GLY A 191 0.54 -1.63 8.72
CA GLY A 191 0.98 -0.24 8.57
C GLY A 191 2.47 0.02 8.82
N ALA A 192 3.24 -1.00 9.21
CA ALA A 192 4.70 -0.94 9.33
C ALA A 192 5.39 -2.22 8.78
N THR A 193 4.76 -2.88 7.80
CA THR A 193 5.19 -4.19 7.28
C THR A 193 6.62 -4.18 6.73
N GLY A 194 7.01 -3.13 6.00
CA GLY A 194 8.38 -2.99 5.48
C GLY A 194 9.42 -2.90 6.60
N SER A 195 9.16 -2.07 7.60
CA SER A 195 10.03 -1.91 8.78
C SER A 195 10.08 -3.21 9.61
N SER A 196 8.95 -3.89 9.84
CA SER A 196 8.91 -5.21 10.49
C SER A 196 9.73 -6.25 9.70
N GLY A 197 9.63 -6.25 8.37
CA GLY A 197 10.41 -7.12 7.49
C GLY A 197 11.91 -6.86 7.57
N GLY A 198 12.32 -5.59 7.63
CA GLY A 198 13.71 -5.17 7.84
C GLY A 198 14.24 -5.66 9.19
N ILE A 199 13.53 -5.39 10.29
CA ILE A 199 13.90 -5.87 11.63
C ILE A 199 14.03 -7.41 11.63
N ARG A 200 13.05 -8.12 11.06
CA ARG A 200 13.08 -9.59 10.94
C ARG A 200 14.33 -10.09 10.22
N LEU A 201 14.69 -9.47 9.10
CA LEU A 201 15.88 -9.83 8.33
C LEU A 201 17.17 -9.58 9.12
N GLY A 202 17.26 -8.44 9.82
CA GLY A 202 18.38 -8.11 10.68
C GLY A 202 18.56 -9.13 11.81
N VAL A 203 17.46 -9.52 12.46
CA VAL A 203 17.47 -10.54 13.52
C VAL A 203 17.85 -11.91 12.98
N MET A 204 17.29 -12.32 11.84
CA MET A 204 17.64 -13.59 11.21
C MET A 204 19.15 -13.67 10.90
N LYS A 205 19.74 -12.62 10.31
CA LYS A 205 21.18 -12.57 10.02
C LYS A 205 22.04 -12.63 11.28
N ALA A 206 21.61 -11.96 12.36
CA ALA A 206 22.31 -12.00 13.64
C ALA A 206 22.29 -13.42 14.26
N LEU A 207 21.15 -14.10 14.21
CA LEU A 207 21.02 -15.48 14.68
C LEU A 207 21.91 -16.44 13.86
N GLU A 208 21.96 -16.29 12.53
CA GLU A 208 22.84 -17.07 11.65
C GLU A 208 24.32 -16.90 12.04
N GLN A 209 24.76 -15.65 12.22
CA GLN A 209 26.13 -15.33 12.64
C GLN A 209 26.46 -15.91 14.01
N ALA A 210 25.50 -15.86 14.95
CA ALA A 210 25.71 -16.37 16.30
C ALA A 210 25.77 -17.90 16.36
N LEU A 211 24.97 -18.59 15.54
CA LEU A 211 25.02 -20.05 15.38
C LEU A 211 26.34 -20.47 14.72
N GLU A 212 26.74 -19.79 13.63
CA GLU A 212 28.01 -20.06 12.95
C GLU A 212 29.21 -19.87 13.89
N ALA A 213 29.22 -18.77 14.66
CA ALA A 213 30.28 -18.49 15.63
C ALA A 213 30.35 -19.52 16.79
N ALA A 214 29.27 -20.25 17.04
CA ALA A 214 29.24 -21.38 17.99
C ALA A 214 29.50 -22.75 17.35
N GLU A 215 29.77 -22.79 16.03
CA GLU A 215 29.92 -24.02 15.24
C GLU A 215 28.67 -24.93 15.31
N SER A 216 27.49 -24.30 15.40
CA SER A 216 26.21 -25.01 15.44
C SER A 216 25.70 -25.36 14.05
N ASP A 217 24.84 -26.37 14.00
CA ASP A 217 24.12 -26.73 12.78
C ASP A 217 23.25 -25.55 12.30
N PRO A 218 23.37 -25.10 11.04
CA PRO A 218 22.50 -24.05 10.49
C PRO A 218 21.00 -24.33 10.67
N ALA A 219 20.58 -25.60 10.72
CA ALA A 219 19.19 -25.99 10.97
C ALA A 219 18.67 -25.57 12.37
N ALA A 220 19.56 -25.26 13.32
CA ALA A 220 19.18 -24.79 14.66
C ALA A 220 18.40 -23.46 14.63
N ILE A 221 18.51 -22.68 13.55
CA ILE A 221 17.74 -21.44 13.38
C ILE A 221 16.22 -21.67 13.41
N THR A 222 15.76 -22.87 13.02
CA THR A 222 14.34 -23.24 13.02
C THR A 222 13.70 -23.13 14.40
N ALA A 223 14.49 -23.24 15.48
CA ALA A 223 14.01 -23.03 16.84
C ALA A 223 13.45 -21.62 17.07
N PHE A 224 13.95 -20.62 16.33
CA PHE A 224 13.50 -19.23 16.35
C PHE A 224 12.47 -18.92 15.26
N GLN A 225 12.03 -19.89 14.47
CA GLN A 225 11.06 -19.69 13.37
C GLN A 225 9.70 -20.35 13.65
N LYS A 226 9.45 -20.74 14.90
CA LYS A 226 8.20 -21.39 15.31
C LYS A 226 7.01 -20.42 15.22
N PRO A 227 5.98 -20.72 14.42
CA PRO A 227 4.78 -19.87 14.33
C PRO A 227 4.09 -19.73 15.69
N ILE A 228 3.52 -18.55 15.95
CA ILE A 228 2.79 -18.28 17.19
C ILE A 228 1.31 -18.65 17.01
N PRO A 229 0.77 -19.59 17.82
CA PRO A 229 -0.63 -19.96 17.73
C PRO A 229 -1.54 -18.77 17.99
N LYS A 230 -2.50 -18.55 17.09
CA LYS A 230 -3.58 -17.58 17.30
C LYS A 230 -4.57 -18.10 18.35
N VAL A 231 -5.15 -17.17 19.10
CA VAL A 231 -6.30 -17.43 19.96
C VAL A 231 -7.43 -17.95 19.06
N SER A 232 -8.02 -19.07 19.44
CA SER A 232 -9.15 -19.67 18.71
C SER A 232 -10.31 -19.95 19.65
N GLY A 233 -11.54 -19.80 19.15
CA GLY A 233 -12.77 -20.03 19.93
C GLY A 233 -13.06 -18.98 21.01
N LYS A 234 -12.34 -17.85 21.04
CA LYS A 234 -12.62 -16.72 21.92
C LYS A 234 -13.36 -15.64 21.13
N THR A 235 -14.57 -15.30 21.59
CA THR A 235 -15.37 -14.20 21.03
C THR A 235 -15.79 -13.26 22.15
N GLU A 236 -15.51 -11.97 21.98
CA GLU A 236 -15.93 -10.91 22.89
C GLU A 236 -17.09 -10.11 22.28
N THR A 237 -18.06 -9.73 23.11
CA THR A 237 -19.18 -8.88 22.66
C THR A 237 -19.08 -7.52 23.32
N LEU A 238 -19.02 -6.48 22.49
CA LEU A 238 -18.92 -5.09 22.91
C LEU A 238 -20.19 -4.33 22.48
N ASN A 239 -20.57 -3.28 23.22
CA ASN A 239 -21.76 -2.49 22.92
C ASN A 239 -21.43 -1.00 23.06
N TYR A 240 -21.65 -0.25 21.99
CA TYR A 240 -21.45 1.20 21.95
C TYR A 240 -22.63 1.87 21.25
N ASP A 241 -22.77 3.18 21.37
CA ASP A 241 -23.73 3.92 20.55
C ASP A 241 -23.17 4.10 19.13
N VAL A 242 -21.90 4.53 19.02
CA VAL A 242 -21.21 4.74 17.74
C VAL A 242 -19.96 3.87 17.67
N VAL A 243 -19.77 3.20 16.53
CA VAL A 243 -18.50 2.56 16.16
C VAL A 243 -17.94 3.24 14.92
N VAL A 244 -16.67 3.65 14.99
CA VAL A 244 -15.92 4.19 13.85
C VAL A 244 -14.89 3.17 13.42
N VAL A 245 -14.89 2.82 12.14
CA VAL A 245 -13.99 1.81 11.56
C VAL A 245 -12.94 2.50 10.70
N GLY A 246 -11.68 2.38 11.11
CA GLY A 246 -10.54 3.10 10.54
C GLY A 246 -10.23 4.35 11.36
N MET A 247 -8.94 4.56 11.66
CA MET A 247 -8.45 5.66 12.49
C MET A 247 -7.52 6.58 11.70
N GLY A 248 -7.77 6.74 10.38
CA GLY A 248 -7.16 7.78 9.55
C GLY A 248 -7.66 9.19 9.91
N GLY A 249 -7.37 10.20 9.07
CA GLY A 249 -7.84 11.58 9.29
C GLY A 249 -9.36 11.68 9.42
N SER A 250 -10.10 11.00 8.55
CA SER A 250 -11.57 10.99 8.56
C SER A 250 -12.14 10.25 9.76
N GLY A 251 -11.64 9.05 10.08
CA GLY A 251 -12.13 8.27 11.21
C GLY A 251 -11.80 8.91 12.55
N SER A 252 -10.60 9.48 12.69
CA SER A 252 -10.20 10.19 13.90
C SER A 252 -11.06 11.45 14.12
N ALA A 253 -11.35 12.20 13.06
CA ALA A 253 -12.29 13.33 13.13
C ALA A 253 -13.73 12.88 13.46
N ALA A 254 -14.19 11.77 12.89
CA ALA A 254 -15.51 11.22 13.18
C ALA A 254 -15.65 10.73 14.62
N ALA A 255 -14.64 10.04 15.16
CA ALA A 255 -14.65 9.56 16.54
C ALA A 255 -14.66 10.74 17.53
N MET A 256 -13.78 11.72 17.33
CA MET A 256 -13.70 12.90 18.19
C MET A 256 -15.01 13.70 18.16
N SER A 257 -15.51 14.05 16.96
CA SER A 257 -16.74 14.84 16.82
C SER A 257 -18.00 14.11 17.31
N ALA A 258 -18.06 12.78 17.19
CA ALA A 258 -19.15 12.00 17.79
C ALA A 258 -19.11 12.09 19.33
N ALA A 259 -17.92 11.96 19.94
CA ALA A 259 -17.78 12.11 21.39
C ALA A 259 -18.18 13.51 21.85
N GLU A 260 -17.71 14.56 21.16
CA GLU A 260 -18.09 15.95 21.44
C GLU A 260 -19.59 16.17 21.29
N ALA A 261 -20.22 15.60 20.25
CA ALA A 261 -21.65 15.71 20.02
C ALA A 261 -22.46 15.01 21.13
N GLN A 262 -22.02 13.86 21.66
CA GLN A 262 -22.65 13.22 22.81
C GLN A 262 -22.54 14.08 24.07
N VAL A 263 -21.36 14.63 24.34
CA VAL A 263 -21.15 15.56 25.47
C VAL A 263 -22.05 16.78 25.34
N ALA A 264 -22.13 17.38 24.15
CA ALA A 264 -22.99 18.54 23.87
C ALA A 264 -24.49 18.20 24.02
N ALA A 265 -24.88 16.97 23.73
CA ALA A 265 -26.24 16.46 23.94
C ALA A 265 -26.52 16.05 25.40
N GLY A 266 -25.55 16.18 26.32
CA GLY A 266 -25.67 15.76 27.72
C GLY A 266 -25.70 14.23 27.91
N GLN A 267 -25.18 13.48 26.95
CA GLN A 267 -25.06 12.03 26.97
C GLN A 267 -23.69 11.60 27.49
N GLU A 268 -23.62 10.40 28.07
CA GLU A 268 -22.33 9.74 28.34
C GLU A 268 -21.68 9.34 27.00
N VAL A 269 -20.36 9.51 26.91
CA VAL A 269 -19.65 9.13 25.68
C VAL A 269 -19.62 7.61 25.54
N SER A 270 -20.18 7.12 24.44
CA SER A 270 -20.25 5.72 24.05
C SER A 270 -19.82 5.58 22.58
N VAL A 271 -18.55 5.90 22.34
CA VAL A 271 -17.91 5.86 21.02
C VAL A 271 -16.70 4.94 21.09
N LEU A 272 -16.64 3.95 20.19
CA LEU A 272 -15.47 3.11 19.95
C LEU A 272 -14.88 3.40 18.57
N ALA A 273 -13.59 3.67 18.50
CA ALA A 273 -12.83 3.67 17.23
C ALA A 273 -11.97 2.41 17.13
N ILE A 274 -11.95 1.75 15.97
CA ILE A 274 -11.10 0.57 15.74
C ILE A 274 -10.21 0.75 14.52
N GLU A 275 -8.99 0.22 14.60
CA GLU A 275 -7.97 0.29 13.54
C GLU A 275 -7.22 -1.02 13.46
N LYS A 276 -7.00 -1.51 12.24
CA LYS A 276 -6.25 -2.76 12.01
C LYS A 276 -4.75 -2.56 12.09
N ALA A 277 -4.27 -1.34 11.87
CA ALA A 277 -2.86 -0.99 12.03
C ALA A 277 -2.43 -0.94 13.49
N GLY A 278 -1.11 -1.05 13.71
CA GLY A 278 -0.49 -0.89 15.03
C GLY A 278 -0.53 0.54 15.57
N LYS A 279 -0.95 1.52 14.76
CA LYS A 279 -1.18 2.91 15.16
C LYS A 279 -2.21 3.56 14.25
N TYR A 280 -2.92 4.54 14.81
CA TYR A 280 -3.80 5.43 14.07
C TYR A 280 -3.04 6.38 13.13
N GLY A 281 -3.79 7.10 12.29
CA GLY A 281 -3.28 8.11 11.37
C GLY A 281 -3.40 7.72 9.89
N GLY A 282 -3.25 6.43 9.57
CA GLY A 282 -3.38 5.91 8.20
C GLY A 282 -2.56 6.71 7.17
N THR A 283 -3.07 6.81 5.94
CA THR A 283 -2.45 7.65 4.90
C THR A 283 -2.39 9.13 5.31
N SER A 284 -3.34 9.63 6.10
CA SER A 284 -3.35 11.02 6.55
C SER A 284 -2.09 11.41 7.33
N ALA A 285 -1.52 10.50 8.14
CA ALA A 285 -0.28 10.76 8.87
C ALA A 285 0.97 10.91 7.98
N VAL A 286 0.89 10.45 6.73
CA VAL A 286 1.99 10.56 5.74
C VAL A 286 1.72 11.60 4.66
N THR A 287 0.59 12.32 4.72
CA THR A 287 0.32 13.48 3.85
C THR A 287 1.06 14.74 4.31
N SER A 288 1.10 15.80 3.50
CA SER A 288 1.83 17.04 3.82
C SER A 288 0.93 18.26 3.99
N GLU A 289 -0.31 18.18 3.53
CA GLU A 289 -1.21 19.32 3.44
C GLU A 289 -2.68 18.89 3.41
N MET A 290 -3.57 19.83 3.70
CA MET A 290 -5.02 19.68 3.54
C MET A 290 -5.63 20.88 2.85
N MET A 291 -6.77 20.67 2.20
CA MET A 291 -7.60 21.76 1.70
C MET A 291 -8.49 22.32 2.82
N ALA A 292 -8.60 23.64 2.90
CA ALA A 292 -9.64 24.34 3.65
C ALA A 292 -10.05 25.63 2.93
N ILE A 293 -11.32 26.01 3.07
CA ILE A 293 -11.85 27.23 2.46
C ILE A 293 -12.11 28.27 3.55
N ASN A 294 -11.41 29.41 3.46
CA ASN A 294 -11.62 30.60 4.30
C ASN A 294 -11.80 30.31 5.81
N PRO A 295 -10.87 29.59 6.48
CA PRO A 295 -11.00 29.27 7.89
C PRO A 295 -11.15 30.54 8.75
N PRO A 296 -12.32 30.77 9.38
CA PRO A 296 -12.73 32.10 9.80
C PRO A 296 -11.89 32.67 10.94
N ARG A 297 -11.47 31.85 11.90
CA ARG A 297 -10.57 32.27 12.99
C ARG A 297 -9.14 32.31 12.51
N PHE A 298 -8.68 31.28 11.80
CA PHE A 298 -7.30 31.19 11.32
C PHE A 298 -6.93 32.37 10.42
N MET A 299 -7.77 32.72 9.46
CA MET A 299 -7.53 33.84 8.54
C MET A 299 -7.61 35.20 9.25
N LYS A 300 -8.47 35.32 10.28
CA LYS A 300 -8.59 36.55 11.07
C LYS A 300 -7.36 36.78 11.95
N ASP A 301 -6.85 35.73 12.58
CA ASP A 301 -5.69 35.81 13.47
C ASP A 301 -4.38 36.00 12.69
N ASN A 302 -4.34 35.53 11.45
CA ASN A 302 -3.19 35.61 10.58
C ASN A 302 -3.49 36.50 9.36
N ASN A 303 -3.26 37.80 9.50
CA ASN A 303 -3.51 38.79 8.45
C ASN A 303 -2.52 38.65 7.26
N TYR A 304 -2.73 37.66 6.41
CA TYR A 304 -1.87 37.33 5.27
C TYR A 304 -2.06 38.29 4.08
N GLU A 305 -0.95 38.73 3.49
CA GLU A 305 -0.90 39.47 2.22
C GLU A 305 -0.14 38.65 1.16
N VAL A 306 -0.67 38.54 -0.06
CA VAL A 306 0.06 37.93 -1.18
C VAL A 306 1.10 38.93 -1.70
N ARG A 307 2.38 38.65 -1.44
CA ARG A 307 3.49 39.45 -2.00
C ARG A 307 4.22 38.74 -3.14
N LYS A 308 4.10 37.42 -3.22
CA LYS A 308 4.64 36.53 -4.27
C LYS A 308 3.76 35.28 -4.38
N ILE A 309 3.52 34.78 -5.60
CA ILE A 309 2.89 33.48 -5.82
C ILE A 309 3.94 32.38 -5.85
N GLN A 310 3.64 31.29 -5.17
CA GLN A 310 4.39 30.04 -5.18
C GLN A 310 3.40 28.88 -5.39
N LEU A 311 3.76 27.92 -6.24
CA LEU A 311 3.01 26.67 -6.45
C LEU A 311 3.72 25.54 -5.69
N GLY A 312 3.09 25.04 -4.62
CA GLY A 312 3.66 23.98 -3.80
C GLY A 312 5.07 24.28 -3.28
N VAL A 313 5.89 23.23 -3.16
CA VAL A 313 7.28 23.30 -2.65
C VAL A 313 8.31 23.80 -3.65
N PHE A 314 8.04 23.68 -4.96
CA PHE A 314 9.01 24.11 -5.96
C PHE A 314 8.93 25.62 -6.10
N GLU A 315 10.03 26.31 -5.80
CA GLU A 315 10.12 27.76 -5.98
C GLU A 315 10.04 28.12 -7.48
N ARG A 316 8.82 28.32 -7.96
CA ARG A 316 8.55 28.92 -9.26
C ARG A 316 7.76 30.19 -9.03
N PRO A 317 8.39 31.37 -9.05
CA PRO A 317 7.66 32.62 -8.95
C PRO A 317 6.75 32.75 -10.17
N LEU A 318 5.44 32.71 -9.93
CA LEU A 318 4.47 33.06 -10.95
C LEU A 318 4.06 34.52 -10.80
N GLU A 319 3.76 35.14 -11.94
CA GLU A 319 3.07 36.42 -11.95
C GLU A 319 1.66 36.21 -11.41
N ASP A 320 1.25 37.01 -10.41
CA ASP A 320 -0.15 37.03 -9.99
C ASP A 320 -0.97 37.69 -11.10
N THR A 321 -1.63 36.88 -11.91
CA THR A 321 -2.50 37.32 -13.02
C THR A 321 -3.95 37.51 -12.60
N ARG A 322 -4.31 37.17 -11.35
CA ARG A 322 -5.68 37.28 -10.84
C ARG A 322 -6.12 38.74 -10.75
N LYS A 323 -7.41 39.01 -10.95
CA LYS A 323 -7.96 40.36 -10.75
C LYS A 323 -8.11 40.69 -9.27
N ASP A 324 -8.58 39.72 -8.49
CA ASP A 324 -8.58 39.80 -7.04
C ASP A 324 -7.23 39.33 -6.49
N LYS A 325 -6.62 40.15 -5.64
CA LYS A 325 -5.35 39.86 -4.96
C LYS A 325 -5.56 39.29 -3.56
N SER A 326 -6.81 39.06 -3.17
CA SER A 326 -7.18 38.41 -1.93
C SER A 326 -6.58 37.00 -1.80
N VAL A 327 -6.26 36.62 -0.56
CA VAL A 327 -6.00 35.23 -0.15
C VAL A 327 -7.29 34.47 0.13
N TYR A 328 -8.43 35.18 0.25
CA TYR A 328 -9.73 34.56 0.42
C TYR A 328 -10.24 34.01 -0.92
N VAL A 329 -10.89 32.86 -0.84
CA VAL A 329 -11.51 32.18 -1.97
C VAL A 329 -12.95 32.66 -2.13
N ASP A 330 -13.35 33.01 -3.35
CA ASP A 330 -14.77 33.16 -3.68
C ASP A 330 -15.40 31.76 -3.82
N VAL A 331 -16.30 31.43 -2.88
CA VAL A 331 -16.91 30.11 -2.75
C VAL A 331 -17.77 29.77 -3.97
N GLU A 332 -18.52 30.73 -4.50
CA GLU A 332 -19.42 30.51 -5.64
C GLU A 332 -18.63 30.36 -6.94
N GLU A 333 -17.54 31.12 -7.09
CA GLU A 333 -16.61 30.97 -8.21
C GLU A 333 -15.96 29.57 -8.19
N MET A 334 -15.42 29.16 -7.03
CA MET A 334 -14.79 27.85 -6.90
C MET A 334 -15.78 26.71 -7.11
N LYS A 335 -17.00 26.82 -6.58
CA LYS A 335 -18.08 25.84 -6.83
C LYS A 335 -18.38 25.72 -8.31
N SER A 336 -18.51 26.85 -9.01
CA SER A 336 -18.76 26.87 -10.46
C SER A 336 -17.62 26.22 -11.24
N ALA A 337 -16.37 26.53 -10.90
CA ALA A 337 -15.19 25.91 -11.53
C ALA A 337 -15.09 24.40 -11.25
N TRP A 338 -15.47 23.96 -10.04
CA TRP A 338 -15.46 22.55 -9.66
C TRP A 338 -16.54 21.76 -10.43
N LEU A 339 -17.75 22.32 -10.55
CA LEU A 339 -18.81 21.74 -11.37
C LEU A 339 -18.45 21.72 -12.86
N GLU A 340 -17.80 22.76 -13.37
CA GLU A 340 -17.29 22.78 -14.75
C GLU A 340 -16.24 21.67 -14.97
N TYR A 341 -15.26 21.56 -14.07
CA TYR A 341 -14.22 20.53 -14.14
C TYR A 341 -14.83 19.11 -14.12
N THR A 342 -15.79 18.87 -13.22
CA THR A 342 -16.48 17.58 -13.07
C THR A 342 -17.61 17.37 -14.08
N GLU A 343 -17.79 18.27 -15.06
CA GLU A 343 -18.86 18.20 -16.07
C GLU A 343 -20.27 18.07 -15.46
N GLY A 344 -20.48 18.64 -14.27
CA GLY A 344 -21.73 18.61 -13.51
C GLY A 344 -22.01 17.29 -12.77
N ASP A 345 -21.05 16.37 -12.73
CA ASP A 345 -21.20 15.04 -12.13
C ASP A 345 -21.05 15.03 -10.60
N ALA A 346 -20.28 15.98 -10.05
CA ALA A 346 -20.19 16.15 -8.61
C ALA A 346 -21.56 16.54 -8.01
N LYS A 347 -21.90 15.96 -6.86
CA LYS A 347 -23.13 16.31 -6.14
C LYS A 347 -23.01 17.71 -5.58
N GLU A 348 -23.84 18.62 -6.09
CA GLU A 348 -23.80 20.04 -5.76
C GLU A 348 -23.93 20.27 -4.25
N GLU A 349 -24.84 19.55 -3.59
CA GLU A 349 -25.07 19.64 -2.14
C GLU A 349 -23.88 19.13 -1.31
N MET A 350 -23.04 18.27 -1.88
CA MET A 350 -21.82 17.78 -1.22
C MET A 350 -20.67 18.77 -1.38
N LEU A 351 -20.58 19.43 -2.55
CA LEU A 351 -19.68 20.56 -2.74
C LEU A 351 -20.01 21.68 -1.76
N ASP A 352 -21.30 21.97 -1.53
CA ASP A 352 -21.72 22.95 -0.52
C ASP A 352 -21.20 22.58 0.87
N LEU A 353 -21.24 21.31 1.27
CA LEU A 353 -20.69 20.88 2.55
C LEU A 353 -19.17 21.08 2.61
N MET A 354 -18.45 20.64 1.58
CA MET A 354 -16.99 20.77 1.52
C MET A 354 -16.54 22.24 1.56
N LEU A 355 -17.13 23.08 0.72
CA LEU A 355 -16.71 24.47 0.57
C LEU A 355 -17.12 25.34 1.76
N ASN A 356 -18.26 25.06 2.41
CA ASN A 356 -18.72 25.86 3.54
C ASN A 356 -18.16 25.41 4.90
N HIS A 357 -17.81 24.13 5.08
CA HIS A 357 -17.39 23.60 6.39
C HIS A 357 -15.90 23.25 6.49
N SER A 358 -15.14 23.23 5.40
CA SER A 358 -13.71 22.92 5.48
C SER A 358 -12.90 23.95 6.25
N GLY A 359 -13.25 25.25 6.14
CA GLY A 359 -12.67 26.30 6.97
C GLY A 359 -12.95 26.12 8.47
N GLU A 360 -14.20 25.83 8.82
CA GLU A 360 -14.62 25.56 10.21
C GLU A 360 -13.98 24.28 10.77
N THR A 361 -13.68 23.33 9.90
CA THR A 361 -12.97 22.10 10.25
C THR A 361 -11.51 22.39 10.56
N LEU A 362 -10.82 23.19 9.73
CA LEU A 362 -9.45 23.60 10.01
C LEU A 362 -9.37 24.37 11.33
N ASP A 363 -10.28 25.32 11.57
CA ASP A 363 -10.36 26.02 12.85
C ASP A 363 -10.54 25.05 14.03
N TRP A 364 -11.44 24.08 13.91
CA TRP A 364 -11.65 23.08 14.95
C TRP A 364 -10.38 22.27 15.25
N LEU A 365 -9.67 21.81 14.21
CA LEU A 365 -8.39 21.10 14.36
C LEU A 365 -7.33 21.97 15.05
N VAL A 366 -7.19 23.23 14.65
CA VAL A 366 -6.15 24.14 15.18
C VAL A 366 -6.44 24.51 16.62
N TYR A 367 -7.64 25.06 16.86
CA TYR A 367 -7.92 25.76 18.10
C TYR A 367 -8.35 24.81 19.22
N GLU A 368 -8.98 23.68 18.88
CA GLU A 368 -9.53 22.76 19.88
C GLU A 368 -8.68 21.47 20.02
N HIS A 369 -7.87 21.14 19.01
CA HIS A 369 -7.07 19.91 18.98
C HIS A 369 -5.57 20.13 18.73
N GLY A 370 -5.11 21.39 18.67
CA GLY A 370 -3.68 21.71 18.69
C GLY A 370 -2.93 21.40 17.39
N PHE A 371 -3.63 21.21 16.27
CA PHE A 371 -2.97 21.13 14.96
C PHE A 371 -2.32 22.46 14.62
N THR A 372 -1.21 22.43 13.86
CA THR A 372 -0.58 23.64 13.33
C THR A 372 -0.52 23.58 11.80
N PHE A 373 -0.83 24.70 11.17
CA PHE A 373 -0.81 24.84 9.71
C PHE A 373 -0.08 26.12 9.30
N GLY A 374 0.49 26.08 8.10
CA GLY A 374 1.08 27.23 7.44
C GLY A 374 0.05 28.18 6.84
N LYS A 375 0.55 29.23 6.18
CA LYS A 375 -0.28 30.18 5.42
C LYS A 375 -1.00 29.47 4.25
N PRO A 376 -2.13 30.00 3.77
CA PRO A 376 -2.77 29.46 2.56
C PRO A 376 -1.85 29.53 1.34
N GLN A 377 -1.87 28.47 0.54
CA GLN A 377 -1.09 28.32 -0.69
C GLN A 377 -1.98 27.89 -1.86
N LEU A 378 -1.47 28.09 -3.08
CA LEU A 378 -2.04 27.48 -4.28
C LEU A 378 -1.67 25.99 -4.32
N GLY A 379 -2.48 25.20 -5.04
CA GLY A 379 -2.17 23.81 -5.36
C GLY A 379 -0.85 23.65 -6.14
N VAL A 380 -0.45 22.39 -6.32
CA VAL A 380 0.82 22.00 -6.94
C VAL A 380 0.82 22.11 -8.48
N GLU A 381 -0.35 22.31 -9.09
CA GLU A 381 -0.48 22.43 -10.53
C GLU A 381 -0.28 23.85 -11.06
N PRO A 382 0.32 24.01 -12.26
CA PRO A 382 0.39 25.30 -12.95
C PRO A 382 -0.97 25.98 -13.16
N SER A 383 -2.05 25.18 -13.22
CA SER A 383 -3.43 25.62 -13.40
C SER A 383 -4.11 26.05 -12.09
N ALA A 384 -3.48 25.84 -10.92
CA ALA A 384 -4.10 26.10 -9.64
C ALA A 384 -4.30 27.61 -9.38
N THR A 385 -5.53 28.00 -9.01
CA THR A 385 -5.94 29.41 -8.87
C THR A 385 -6.42 29.80 -7.48
N TYR A 386 -6.74 28.82 -6.61
CA TYR A 386 -7.35 29.06 -5.30
C TYR A 386 -6.37 28.84 -4.14
N PHE A 387 -6.30 29.83 -3.24
CA PHE A 387 -5.50 29.80 -2.01
C PHE A 387 -6.17 28.96 -0.92
N CYS A 388 -6.29 27.65 -1.16
CA CYS A 388 -7.05 26.72 -0.34
C CYS A 388 -6.21 25.61 0.30
N VAL A 389 -4.90 25.57 0.05
CA VAL A 389 -4.00 24.52 0.55
C VAL A 389 -3.25 24.99 1.80
N TYR A 390 -3.27 24.18 2.85
CA TYR A 390 -2.63 24.46 4.13
C TYR A 390 -1.67 23.33 4.49
N GLN A 391 -0.38 23.63 4.55
CA GLN A 391 0.67 22.66 4.90
C GLN A 391 0.74 22.45 6.41
N TYR A 392 0.87 21.20 6.85
CA TYR A 392 1.08 20.91 8.27
C TYR A 392 2.39 21.54 8.75
N ASN A 393 2.30 22.29 9.84
CA ASN A 393 3.44 22.96 10.47
C ASN A 393 4.28 23.86 9.52
N ASP A 394 3.67 24.45 8.48
CA ASP A 394 4.36 25.29 7.47
C ASP A 394 5.57 24.56 6.80
N SER A 395 5.52 23.22 6.77
CA SER A 395 6.55 22.35 6.20
C SER A 395 5.89 21.31 5.32
N PHE A 396 6.47 21.04 4.15
CA PHE A 396 5.94 20.03 3.24
C PHE A 396 6.70 18.70 3.37
N MET A 397 8.02 18.72 3.58
CA MET A 397 8.89 17.53 3.44
C MET A 397 9.25 16.85 4.75
N ASP A 398 9.64 17.62 5.77
CA ASP A 398 10.06 17.05 7.05
C ASP A 398 9.04 17.42 8.13
N ASN A 399 7.95 16.65 8.18
CA ASN A 399 6.89 16.87 9.15
C ASN A 399 6.16 15.59 9.60
N LYS A 400 6.52 14.39 9.12
CA LYS A 400 5.74 13.17 9.46
C LYS A 400 5.80 12.86 10.95
N HIS A 401 6.97 13.07 11.55
CA HIS A 401 7.20 12.99 12.99
C HIS A 401 6.36 14.00 13.79
N ILE A 402 5.95 15.12 13.18
CA ILE A 402 5.06 16.12 13.78
C ILE A 402 3.60 15.72 13.57
N ILE A 403 3.21 15.34 12.35
CA ILE A 403 1.82 15.05 12.01
C ILE A 403 1.24 13.95 12.90
N ILE A 404 2.02 12.91 13.19
CA ILE A 404 1.54 11.83 14.07
C ILE A 404 1.19 12.34 15.48
N THR A 405 1.89 13.36 15.98
CA THR A 405 1.63 13.95 17.32
C THR A 405 0.29 14.66 17.39
N TYR A 406 -0.25 15.13 16.25
CA TYR A 406 -1.60 15.68 16.22
C TYR A 406 -2.65 14.59 16.44
N PHE A 407 -2.42 13.39 15.90
CA PHE A 407 -3.29 12.24 16.18
C PHE A 407 -3.13 11.78 17.64
N ASP A 408 -1.90 11.75 18.17
CA ASP A 408 -1.66 11.46 19.59
C ASP A 408 -2.45 12.43 20.49
N THR A 409 -2.44 13.73 20.16
CA THR A 409 -3.20 14.76 20.87
C THR A 409 -4.71 14.54 20.73
N LEU A 410 -5.19 14.23 19.51
CA LEU A 410 -6.62 13.99 19.27
C LEU A 410 -7.13 12.79 20.06
N TYR A 411 -6.38 11.68 20.12
CA TYR A 411 -6.77 10.49 20.90
C TYR A 411 -6.64 10.69 22.41
N ASP A 412 -5.71 11.51 22.88
CA ASP A 412 -5.67 11.97 24.28
C ASP A 412 -6.93 12.79 24.62
N HIS A 413 -7.34 13.73 23.77
CA HIS A 413 -8.59 14.49 23.96
C HIS A 413 -9.83 13.58 23.92
N PHE A 414 -9.90 12.68 22.93
CA PHE A 414 -11.01 11.74 22.75
C PHE A 414 -11.20 10.81 23.96
N THR A 415 -10.11 10.23 24.47
CA THR A 415 -10.17 9.34 25.64
C THR A 415 -10.50 10.09 26.92
N LYS A 416 -10.06 11.36 27.08
CA LYS A 416 -10.47 12.22 28.20
C LYS A 416 -11.97 12.53 28.23
N LEU A 417 -12.64 12.52 27.08
CA LEU A 417 -14.10 12.64 27.01
C LEU A 417 -14.83 11.33 27.35
N GLY A 418 -14.11 10.20 27.42
CA GLY A 418 -14.68 8.86 27.65
C GLY A 418 -14.75 7.98 26.40
N GLY A 419 -14.26 8.47 25.26
CA GLY A 419 -14.10 7.67 24.05
C GLY A 419 -13.10 6.54 24.24
N GLN A 420 -13.27 5.44 23.50
CA GLN A 420 -12.37 4.29 23.56
C GLN A 420 -11.87 3.93 22.17
N TYR A 421 -10.68 3.35 22.08
CA TYR A 421 -10.17 2.84 20.82
C TYR A 421 -9.44 1.51 20.97
N MET A 422 -9.38 0.77 19.86
CA MET A 422 -8.63 -0.49 19.75
C MET A 422 -7.77 -0.46 18.49
N LEU A 423 -6.46 -0.64 18.67
CA LEU A 423 -5.50 -0.86 17.58
C LEU A 423 -5.40 -2.36 17.29
N GLU A 424 -4.75 -2.71 16.18
CA GLU A 424 -4.58 -4.10 15.76
C GLU A 424 -5.89 -4.92 15.76
N THR A 425 -7.00 -4.26 15.39
CA THR A 425 -8.36 -4.78 15.39
C THR A 425 -9.00 -4.53 14.02
N GLU A 426 -9.08 -5.58 13.20
CA GLU A 426 -9.59 -5.50 11.82
C GLU A 426 -11.08 -5.83 11.76
N ALA A 427 -11.90 -4.87 11.33
CA ALA A 427 -13.28 -5.14 10.96
C ALA A 427 -13.35 -5.86 9.61
N TYR A 428 -14.24 -6.86 9.50
CA TYR A 428 -14.38 -7.65 8.27
C TYR A 428 -15.83 -7.87 7.82
N GLU A 429 -16.83 -7.57 8.66
CA GLU A 429 -18.24 -7.77 8.30
C GLU A 429 -19.16 -6.78 9.02
N LEU A 430 -20.13 -6.19 8.32
CA LEU A 430 -21.24 -5.43 8.91
C LEU A 430 -22.28 -6.39 9.51
N LEU A 431 -22.70 -6.13 10.75
CA LEU A 431 -23.88 -6.79 11.33
C LEU A 431 -25.13 -6.14 10.74
N TYR A 432 -25.84 -6.84 9.86
CA TYR A 432 -27.02 -6.31 9.16
C TYR A 432 -28.29 -7.09 9.48
N ASP A 433 -29.26 -6.40 10.10
CA ASP A 433 -30.61 -6.90 10.31
C ASP A 433 -31.46 -6.69 9.06
N LYS A 434 -31.81 -7.79 8.40
CA LYS A 434 -32.60 -7.81 7.16
C LYS A 434 -34.06 -7.40 7.38
N ASP A 435 -34.61 -7.62 8.56
CA ASP A 435 -36.02 -7.33 8.85
C ASP A 435 -36.23 -5.83 9.05
N THR A 436 -35.33 -5.20 9.82
CA THR A 436 -35.35 -3.75 10.05
C THR A 436 -34.55 -2.95 9.03
N LYS A 437 -33.82 -3.63 8.14
CA LYS A 437 -32.90 -3.07 7.15
C LYS A 437 -31.87 -2.12 7.79
N THR A 438 -31.35 -2.51 8.95
CA THR A 438 -30.47 -1.67 9.78
C THR A 438 -29.14 -2.37 10.01
N VAL A 439 -28.05 -1.61 9.87
CA VAL A 439 -26.73 -2.02 10.37
C VAL A 439 -26.69 -1.80 11.89
N THR A 440 -26.36 -2.86 12.62
CA THR A 440 -26.40 -2.91 14.09
C THR A 440 -25.02 -3.10 14.71
N GLY A 441 -23.95 -2.94 13.93
CA GLY A 441 -22.58 -3.13 14.42
C GLY A 441 -21.65 -3.75 13.38
N VAL A 442 -20.52 -4.27 13.85
CA VAL A 442 -19.49 -4.94 13.02
C VAL A 442 -18.95 -6.19 13.70
N LYS A 443 -18.45 -7.13 12.90
CA LYS A 443 -17.50 -8.15 13.36
C LYS A 443 -16.07 -7.68 13.10
N ALA A 444 -15.19 -7.95 14.04
CA ALA A 444 -13.77 -7.65 13.92
C ALA A 444 -12.91 -8.76 14.52
N VAL A 445 -11.63 -8.77 14.18
CA VAL A 445 -10.64 -9.72 14.69
C VAL A 445 -9.40 -8.97 15.17
N GLY A 446 -8.93 -9.31 16.37
CA GLY A 446 -7.67 -8.79 16.91
C GLY A 446 -6.46 -9.48 16.29
N ALA A 447 -5.29 -8.85 16.29
CA ALA A 447 -4.06 -9.46 15.79
C ALA A 447 -3.68 -10.78 16.50
N ASP A 448 -4.16 -11.02 17.71
CA ASP A 448 -3.98 -12.29 18.43
C ASP A 448 -4.95 -13.39 17.97
N GLY A 449 -5.95 -13.08 17.15
CA GLY A 449 -7.03 -13.98 16.72
C GLY A 449 -8.31 -13.91 17.56
N THR A 450 -8.40 -13.02 18.56
CA THR A 450 -9.64 -12.81 19.31
C THR A 450 -10.72 -12.25 18.37
N GLU A 451 -11.89 -12.90 18.32
CA GLU A 451 -13.04 -12.43 17.56
C GLU A 451 -13.86 -11.42 18.38
N TYR A 452 -14.39 -10.39 17.72
CA TYR A 452 -15.23 -9.36 18.33
C TYR A 452 -16.55 -9.24 17.60
N ILE A 453 -17.64 -9.22 18.36
CA ILE A 453 -18.97 -8.78 17.92
C ILE A 453 -19.23 -7.43 18.57
N ILE A 454 -19.15 -6.36 17.80
CA ILE A 454 -19.26 -4.99 18.30
C ILE A 454 -20.62 -4.45 17.87
N ASN A 455 -21.59 -4.44 18.79
CA ASN A 455 -22.92 -3.89 18.53
C ASN A 455 -22.89 -2.35 18.61
N ALA A 456 -23.56 -1.69 17.68
CA ALA A 456 -23.65 -0.24 17.60
C ALA A 456 -25.01 0.24 17.04
N LYS A 457 -25.42 1.45 17.41
CA LYS A 457 -26.58 2.14 16.80
C LYS A 457 -26.20 2.83 15.49
N ALA A 458 -24.95 3.28 15.37
CA ALA A 458 -24.37 3.75 14.12
C ALA A 458 -22.96 3.18 13.92
N VAL A 459 -22.67 2.82 12.68
CA VAL A 459 -21.34 2.43 12.18
C VAL A 459 -20.90 3.47 11.16
N ILE A 460 -19.73 4.07 11.37
CA ILE A 460 -19.11 5.02 10.45
C ILE A 460 -17.92 4.33 9.78
N LEU A 461 -17.97 4.18 8.47
CA LEU A 461 -16.87 3.64 7.66
C LEU A 461 -15.91 4.77 7.25
N ALA A 462 -14.67 4.64 7.68
CA ALA A 462 -13.57 5.57 7.42
C ALA A 462 -12.28 4.80 7.11
N THR A 463 -12.41 3.74 6.29
CA THR A 463 -11.41 2.69 6.08
C THR A 463 -10.36 3.01 5.02
N GLY A 464 -10.55 4.09 4.27
CA GLY A 464 -9.52 4.71 3.46
C GLY A 464 -9.52 4.28 2.00
N GLY A 465 -10.57 3.65 1.48
CA GLY A 465 -10.70 3.21 0.08
C GLY A 465 -10.31 1.74 -0.14
N PHE A 466 -10.05 1.37 -1.40
CA PHE A 466 -9.80 -0.03 -1.81
C PHE A 466 -8.57 -0.21 -2.72
N CYS A 467 -7.70 0.80 -2.83
CA CYS A 467 -6.56 0.77 -3.75
C CYS A 467 -5.50 -0.30 -3.41
N GLY A 468 -5.43 -0.71 -2.13
CA GLY A 468 -4.55 -1.79 -1.68
C GLY A 468 -5.00 -3.19 -2.12
N ASN A 469 -6.18 -3.32 -2.74
CA ASN A 469 -6.73 -4.57 -3.20
C ASN A 469 -6.86 -4.61 -4.73
N GLY A 470 -5.89 -5.29 -5.37
CA GLY A 470 -5.81 -5.42 -6.83
C GLY A 470 -7.02 -6.13 -7.47
N GLU A 471 -7.69 -7.03 -6.74
CA GLU A 471 -8.90 -7.70 -7.21
C GLU A 471 -10.06 -6.69 -7.26
N MET A 472 -10.27 -5.93 -6.18
CA MET A 472 -11.30 -4.90 -6.13
C MET A 472 -11.07 -3.78 -7.13
N THR A 473 -9.83 -3.32 -7.33
CA THR A 473 -9.54 -2.31 -8.35
C THR A 473 -9.76 -2.84 -9.77
N SER A 474 -9.51 -4.13 -10.03
CA SER A 474 -9.82 -4.75 -11.32
C SER A 474 -11.33 -4.92 -11.55
N GLU A 475 -12.10 -5.15 -10.49
CA GLU A 475 -13.55 -5.31 -10.57
C GLU A 475 -14.29 -3.97 -10.68
N LEU A 476 -13.94 -3.01 -9.82
CA LEU A 476 -14.74 -1.81 -9.58
C LEU A 476 -14.29 -0.58 -10.38
N LEU A 477 -13.02 -0.48 -10.78
CA LEU A 477 -12.58 0.63 -11.65
C LEU A 477 -13.16 0.46 -13.06
N SER A 478 -13.36 1.57 -13.77
CA SER A 478 -14.00 1.59 -15.10
C SER A 478 -12.96 1.83 -16.20
N ASP A 479 -13.02 1.02 -17.26
CA ASP A 479 -12.24 1.23 -18.48
C ASP A 479 -12.97 2.09 -19.52
N GLU A 480 -14.09 2.73 -19.17
CA GLU A 480 -14.93 3.49 -20.12
C GLU A 480 -14.19 4.71 -20.70
N TYR A 481 -13.40 5.41 -19.88
CA TYR A 481 -12.70 6.63 -20.26
C TYR A 481 -11.18 6.47 -20.35
N TYR A 482 -10.61 5.61 -19.49
CA TYR A 482 -9.18 5.36 -19.33
C TYR A 482 -8.97 3.90 -18.92
N PRO A 483 -7.84 3.24 -19.24
CA PRO A 483 -7.60 1.84 -18.91
C PRO A 483 -7.21 1.65 -17.43
N LEU A 484 -8.15 1.82 -16.51
CA LEU A 484 -7.89 1.93 -15.07
C LEU A 484 -7.85 0.59 -14.33
N LYS A 485 -8.44 -0.48 -14.89
CA LYS A 485 -8.51 -1.78 -14.23
C LYS A 485 -7.13 -2.41 -14.05
N GLY A 486 -6.88 -2.93 -12.85
CA GLY A 486 -5.66 -3.66 -12.50
C GLY A 486 -5.11 -3.27 -11.14
N THR A 487 -3.92 -3.78 -10.83
CA THR A 487 -3.22 -3.51 -9.56
C THR A 487 -2.38 -2.24 -9.67
N TRP A 488 -2.56 -1.31 -8.74
CA TRP A 488 -1.85 -0.04 -8.73
C TRP A 488 -0.66 -0.05 -7.77
N ASN A 489 0.43 0.60 -8.15
CA ASN A 489 1.52 0.88 -7.22
C ASN A 489 1.05 1.91 -6.18
N MET A 490 1.53 1.80 -4.95
CA MET A 490 1.07 2.61 -3.83
C MET A 490 2.22 3.37 -3.18
N VAL A 491 2.00 4.67 -2.96
CA VAL A 491 2.77 5.50 -2.01
C VAL A 491 1.97 5.74 -0.73
N GLY A 492 0.64 5.65 -0.80
CA GLY A 492 -0.23 5.61 0.38
C GLY A 492 -0.12 4.27 1.13
N MET A 493 -0.78 4.19 2.28
CA MET A 493 -0.81 2.96 3.07
C MET A 493 -1.61 1.88 2.33
N THR A 494 -1.00 0.73 2.06
CA THR A 494 -1.62 -0.41 1.32
C THR A 494 -2.76 -1.09 2.06
N GLN A 495 -2.98 -0.71 3.33
CA GLN A 495 -4.01 -1.29 4.18
C GLN A 495 -5.42 -0.77 3.86
N ASN A 496 -5.58 0.16 2.91
CA ASN A 496 -6.86 0.54 2.31
C ASN A 496 -7.34 -0.51 1.29
N ASP A 497 -7.75 -1.67 1.78
CA ASP A 497 -8.05 -2.86 0.99
C ASP A 497 -9.55 -3.06 0.67
N GLY A 498 -10.39 -2.09 1.04
CA GLY A 498 -11.81 -2.07 0.69
C GLY A 498 -12.67 -3.10 1.42
N LYS A 499 -12.16 -3.84 2.41
CA LYS A 499 -12.88 -4.94 3.06
C LYS A 499 -14.27 -4.54 3.59
N MET A 500 -14.37 -3.37 4.23
CA MET A 500 -15.65 -2.86 4.71
C MET A 500 -16.51 -2.19 3.64
N ILE A 501 -15.92 -1.70 2.54
CA ILE A 501 -16.66 -1.27 1.35
C ILE A 501 -17.34 -2.50 0.73
N ALA A 502 -16.61 -3.60 0.54
CA ALA A 502 -17.16 -4.87 0.07
C ALA A 502 -18.31 -5.36 0.96
N SER A 503 -18.12 -5.33 2.29
CA SER A 503 -19.20 -5.69 3.23
C SER A 503 -20.44 -4.79 3.10
N ALA A 504 -20.27 -3.50 2.80
CA ALA A 504 -21.39 -2.60 2.52
C ALA A 504 -22.08 -2.94 1.19
N LEU A 505 -21.33 -3.30 0.15
CA LEU A 505 -21.86 -3.74 -1.15
C LEU A 505 -22.66 -5.05 -1.00
N ASP A 506 -22.18 -6.01 -0.20
CA ASP A 506 -22.86 -7.29 0.06
C ASP A 506 -24.26 -7.12 0.65
N ILE A 507 -24.46 -6.07 1.46
CA ILE A 507 -25.77 -5.74 2.03
C ILE A 507 -26.58 -4.80 1.14
N GLY A 508 -26.09 -4.45 -0.05
CA GLY A 508 -26.74 -3.68 -1.11
C GLY A 508 -26.58 -2.17 -1.00
N ALA A 509 -25.41 -1.67 -0.58
CA ALA A 509 -25.06 -0.25 -0.70
C ALA A 509 -24.90 0.17 -2.17
N GLY A 510 -25.27 1.42 -2.47
CA GLY A 510 -24.98 2.08 -3.72
C GLY A 510 -23.59 2.73 -3.70
N THR A 511 -23.08 3.04 -4.88
CA THR A 511 -21.77 3.66 -5.08
C THR A 511 -21.91 4.94 -5.90
N TYR A 512 -20.95 5.84 -5.77
CA TYR A 512 -20.86 7.04 -6.59
C TYR A 512 -19.44 7.23 -7.11
N ASN A 513 -19.31 7.31 -8.43
CA ASN A 513 -18.03 7.42 -9.15
C ASN A 513 -16.97 6.38 -8.74
N ILE A 514 -17.39 5.17 -8.35
CA ILE A 514 -16.45 4.12 -7.87
C ILE A 514 -15.49 3.65 -8.95
N GLY A 515 -15.85 3.85 -10.22
CA GLY A 515 -15.07 3.51 -11.40
C GLY A 515 -13.91 4.47 -11.71
N MET A 516 -13.80 5.58 -11.00
CA MET A 516 -12.86 6.66 -11.36
C MET A 516 -11.39 6.36 -11.03
N ALA A 517 -10.48 7.10 -11.66
CA ALA A 517 -9.04 6.96 -11.43
C ALA A 517 -8.65 7.14 -9.94
N PRO A 518 -7.69 6.34 -9.43
CA PRO A 518 -7.10 6.57 -8.12
C PRO A 518 -6.40 7.93 -7.98
N ILE A 519 -6.15 8.35 -6.75
CA ILE A 519 -5.41 9.58 -6.42
C ILE A 519 -3.93 9.35 -6.76
N VAL A 520 -3.50 9.79 -7.94
CA VAL A 520 -2.12 9.65 -8.43
C VAL A 520 -1.47 11.01 -8.59
N HIS A 521 -0.26 11.14 -8.05
CA HIS A 521 0.58 12.32 -8.28
C HIS A 521 1.93 11.98 -8.89
N ILE A 522 2.38 10.73 -8.80
CA ILE A 522 3.78 10.37 -9.06
C ILE A 522 3.82 9.26 -10.10
N GLY A 523 4.73 9.38 -11.06
CA GLY A 523 5.12 8.28 -11.93
C GLY A 523 6.52 7.78 -11.58
N GLY A 524 6.74 6.48 -11.77
CA GLY A 524 8.04 5.85 -11.60
C GLY A 524 8.17 4.58 -12.43
N SER A 525 9.19 3.77 -12.14
CA SER A 525 9.25 2.39 -12.63
C SER A 525 8.31 1.49 -11.82
N ARG A 526 7.86 0.39 -12.41
CA ARG A 526 6.98 -0.58 -11.74
C ARG A 526 7.59 -1.21 -10.48
N VAL A 527 8.92 -1.35 -10.46
CA VAL A 527 9.72 -1.83 -9.32
C VAL A 527 10.89 -0.84 -9.11
N LEU A 528 11.18 -0.53 -7.85
CA LEU A 528 12.34 0.27 -7.46
C LEU A 528 13.53 -0.66 -7.21
N LEU A 529 14.69 -0.38 -7.81
CA LEU A 529 15.89 -1.20 -7.65
C LEU A 529 16.65 -0.85 -6.36
N HIS A 530 17.39 -1.80 -5.80
CA HIS A 530 18.33 -1.56 -4.68
C HIS A 530 19.66 -2.32 -4.86
N ASP A 531 19.95 -2.68 -6.11
CA ASP A 531 20.98 -3.62 -6.50
C ASP A 531 22.34 -2.94 -6.71
N PHE A 532 22.34 -1.62 -6.89
CA PHE A 532 23.53 -0.80 -7.07
C PHE A 532 23.79 0.09 -5.85
N GLU A 533 25.05 0.27 -5.47
CA GLU A 533 25.42 1.22 -4.41
C GLU A 533 25.33 2.67 -4.93
N THR A 534 24.75 3.55 -4.13
CA THR A 534 24.67 4.98 -4.44
C THR A 534 25.96 5.69 -4.03
N TYR A 535 26.49 6.54 -4.91
CA TYR A 535 27.71 7.31 -4.66
C TYR A 535 27.57 8.76 -5.14
N THR A 536 28.54 9.61 -4.79
CA THR A 536 28.56 11.01 -5.22
C THR A 536 29.76 11.29 -6.13
N VAL A 537 29.58 12.21 -7.06
CA VAL A 537 30.62 12.70 -7.99
C VAL A 537 30.68 14.22 -7.97
N GLU A 538 31.85 14.78 -8.25
CA GLU A 538 32.01 16.23 -8.43
C GLU A 538 31.82 16.58 -9.91
N ILE A 539 30.81 17.40 -10.22
CA ILE A 539 30.53 17.90 -11.57
C ILE A 539 30.36 19.40 -11.47
N ASP A 540 31.16 20.15 -12.23
CA ASP A 540 31.15 21.62 -12.25
C ASP A 540 31.32 22.28 -10.86
N GLY A 541 31.99 21.58 -9.93
CA GLY A 541 32.22 22.05 -8.56
C GLY A 541 31.05 21.81 -7.60
N GLU A 542 30.07 21.01 -8.01
CA GLU A 542 28.97 20.55 -7.18
C GLU A 542 29.06 19.04 -6.94
N THR A 543 28.84 18.63 -5.69
CA THR A 543 28.64 17.21 -5.34
C THR A 543 27.26 16.77 -5.82
N LYS A 544 27.22 15.81 -6.75
CA LYS A 544 25.98 15.25 -7.30
C LYS A 544 25.87 13.77 -7.01
N THR A 545 24.67 13.31 -6.68
CA THR A 545 24.37 11.89 -6.48
C THR A 545 24.34 11.14 -7.81
N VAL A 546 24.83 9.90 -7.81
CA VAL A 546 24.65 8.92 -8.87
C VAL A 546 24.03 7.67 -8.25
N ALA A 547 22.74 7.48 -8.51
CA ALA A 547 21.97 6.31 -8.12
C ALA A 547 21.56 5.53 -9.36
N LEU A 548 22.34 4.51 -9.73
CA LEU A 548 22.04 3.67 -10.90
C LEU A 548 20.70 2.92 -10.75
N ASN A 549 20.25 2.71 -9.51
CA ASN A 549 18.93 2.16 -9.20
C ASN A 549 17.77 2.99 -9.79
N ASP A 550 17.95 4.29 -10.01
CA ASP A 550 16.91 5.17 -10.56
C ASP A 550 16.89 5.18 -12.11
N VAL A 551 17.84 4.54 -12.79
CA VAL A 551 17.89 4.53 -14.26
C VAL A 551 16.63 3.95 -14.90
N PRO A 552 16.08 2.79 -14.48
CA PRO A 552 14.82 2.29 -15.03
C PRO A 552 13.64 3.24 -14.82
N MET A 553 13.62 3.95 -13.68
CA MET A 553 12.62 4.98 -13.40
C MET A 553 12.73 6.13 -14.39
N ILE A 554 13.94 6.68 -14.56
CA ILE A 554 14.21 7.78 -15.50
C ILE A 554 13.85 7.35 -16.93
N MET A 555 14.19 6.11 -17.33
CA MET A 555 13.84 5.57 -18.64
C MET A 555 12.32 5.36 -18.82
N SER A 556 11.59 5.14 -17.73
CA SER A 556 10.13 4.97 -17.75
C SER A 556 9.40 6.30 -17.86
N ILE A 557 9.89 7.39 -17.24
CA ILE A 557 9.12 8.65 -17.10
C ILE A 557 9.79 9.88 -17.72
N SER A 558 10.84 9.69 -18.53
CA SER A 558 11.52 10.82 -19.19
C SER A 558 10.57 11.58 -20.10
N GLY A 559 10.71 12.92 -20.15
CA GLY A 559 9.98 13.71 -21.13
C GLY A 559 10.36 13.40 -22.58
N ASN A 560 11.56 12.84 -22.84
CA ASN A 560 12.11 12.65 -24.18
C ASN A 560 11.79 11.29 -24.82
N VAL A 561 11.01 10.44 -24.16
CA VAL A 561 10.66 9.10 -24.66
C VAL A 561 9.23 9.08 -25.23
N MET A 562 8.96 8.15 -26.15
CA MET A 562 7.59 7.81 -26.57
C MET A 562 7.02 6.75 -25.64
N THR A 563 5.82 6.95 -25.13
CA THR A 563 5.21 6.03 -24.16
C THR A 563 3.83 5.57 -24.61
N VAL A 564 3.53 4.29 -24.43
CA VAL A 564 2.23 3.70 -24.76
C VAL A 564 1.59 3.01 -23.55
N ASN A 565 0.25 2.97 -23.52
CA ASN A 565 -0.51 2.18 -22.55
C ASN A 565 -0.64 0.70 -23.00
N LYS A 566 -1.41 -0.11 -22.25
CA LYS A 566 -1.68 -1.53 -22.58
C LYS A 566 -2.43 -1.75 -23.90
N GLU A 567 -3.02 -0.71 -24.48
CA GLU A 567 -3.65 -0.77 -25.80
C GLU A 567 -2.68 -0.45 -26.95
N GLY A 568 -1.41 -0.16 -26.65
CA GLY A 568 -0.41 0.23 -27.64
C GLY A 568 -0.53 1.69 -28.10
N LYS A 569 -1.25 2.56 -27.37
CA LYS A 569 -1.48 3.97 -27.75
C LYS A 569 -0.79 4.94 -26.81
N ARG A 570 -0.33 6.07 -27.35
CA ARG A 570 0.06 7.24 -26.55
C ARG A 570 -1.18 7.82 -25.82
N PHE A 571 -0.97 8.42 -24.65
CA PHE A 571 -2.06 8.92 -23.80
C PHE A 571 -1.79 10.30 -23.17
N THR A 572 -0.57 10.83 -23.28
CA THR A 572 -0.21 12.16 -22.77
C THR A 572 1.06 12.67 -23.47
N ALA A 573 1.39 13.95 -23.27
CA ALA A 573 2.73 14.45 -23.54
C ALA A 573 3.65 13.94 -22.42
N GLU A 574 4.70 13.20 -22.79
CA GLU A 574 5.48 12.42 -21.84
C GLU A 574 6.23 13.26 -20.79
N THR A 575 6.36 14.57 -21.00
CA THR A 575 6.82 15.55 -20.00
C THR A 575 5.97 15.58 -18.72
N GLY A 576 4.74 15.07 -18.76
CA GLY A 576 3.86 14.92 -17.60
C GLY A 576 4.03 13.61 -16.83
N LEU A 577 4.73 12.60 -17.36
CA LEU A 577 4.72 11.25 -16.75
C LEU A 577 5.30 11.21 -15.33
N GLY A 578 6.25 12.09 -15.02
CA GLY A 578 6.80 12.17 -13.66
C GLY A 578 5.81 12.71 -12.62
N PHE A 579 4.79 13.47 -13.05
CA PHE A 579 3.89 14.17 -12.13
C PHE A 579 2.48 14.40 -12.70
N LEU A 580 1.45 13.92 -11.98
CA LEU A 580 0.01 14.10 -12.23
C LEU A 580 -0.60 13.49 -13.49
N GLU A 581 0.17 13.23 -14.54
CA GLU A 581 -0.33 12.62 -15.78
C GLU A 581 -0.23 11.08 -15.90
N PRO A 582 0.57 10.33 -15.10
CA PRO A 582 0.83 8.91 -15.39
C PRO A 582 -0.40 8.01 -15.25
N TRP A 583 -1.41 8.41 -14.48
CA TRP A 583 -2.65 7.62 -14.29
C TRP A 583 -3.44 7.39 -15.58
N LYS A 584 -3.29 8.29 -16.58
CA LYS A 584 -3.96 8.17 -17.88
C LYS A 584 -3.52 6.93 -18.66
N GLY A 585 -2.32 6.43 -18.38
CA GLY A 585 -1.79 5.20 -18.96
C GLY A 585 -2.36 3.93 -18.35
N GLY A 586 -3.10 4.04 -17.24
CA GLY A 586 -3.55 2.92 -16.43
C GLY A 586 -2.51 2.53 -15.37
N PRO A 587 -2.67 1.36 -14.72
CA PRO A 587 -1.78 0.91 -13.66
C PRO A 587 -0.33 0.65 -14.12
N GLU A 588 -0.09 0.47 -15.42
CA GLU A 588 1.23 0.28 -16.02
C GLU A 588 1.25 0.85 -17.45
N PHE A 589 2.41 1.35 -17.88
CA PHE A 589 2.67 1.85 -19.24
C PHE A 589 4.11 1.52 -19.70
N TYR A 590 4.37 1.65 -20.99
CA TYR A 590 5.63 1.19 -21.61
C TYR A 590 6.33 2.33 -22.35
N SER A 591 7.52 2.67 -21.90
CA SER A 591 8.37 3.69 -22.52
C SER A 591 9.37 3.03 -23.46
N ILE A 592 9.31 3.41 -24.74
CA ILE A 592 9.97 2.71 -25.83
C ILE A 592 11.26 3.41 -26.23
N TRP A 593 12.35 2.66 -26.28
CA TRP A 593 13.68 3.13 -26.63
C TRP A 593 14.24 2.33 -27.80
N SER A 594 14.82 3.03 -28.77
CA SER A 594 15.59 2.44 -29.88
C SER A 594 17.09 2.37 -29.52
N ASP A 595 17.86 1.56 -30.24
CA ASP A 595 19.26 1.29 -29.91
C ASP A 595 20.09 2.58 -29.88
N ASP A 596 19.90 3.50 -30.83
CA ASP A 596 20.65 4.76 -30.86
C ASP A 596 20.38 5.65 -29.63
N GLN A 597 19.16 5.60 -29.08
CA GLN A 597 18.83 6.32 -27.85
C GLN A 597 19.50 5.67 -26.63
N ILE A 598 19.52 4.32 -26.57
CA ILE A 598 20.22 3.58 -25.51
C ILE A 598 21.73 3.85 -25.55
N GLN A 599 22.34 3.81 -26.74
CA GLN A 599 23.77 4.13 -26.90
C GLN A 599 24.06 5.57 -26.50
N LYS A 600 23.17 6.51 -26.84
CA LYS A 600 23.33 7.91 -26.42
C LYS A 600 23.30 8.07 -24.91
N VAL A 601 22.37 7.42 -24.20
CA VAL A 601 22.35 7.46 -22.72
C VAL A 601 23.63 6.84 -22.14
N ARG A 602 24.13 5.76 -22.72
CA ARG A 602 25.39 5.13 -22.29
C ARG A 602 26.59 6.07 -22.43
N GLU A 603 26.72 6.72 -23.59
CA GLU A 603 27.92 7.50 -23.95
C GLU A 603 27.88 8.94 -23.43
N GLU A 604 26.69 9.55 -23.42
CA GLU A 604 26.49 10.97 -23.13
C GLU A 604 25.63 11.21 -21.88
N GLY A 605 24.98 10.18 -21.34
CA GLY A 605 24.02 10.31 -20.23
C GLY A 605 22.64 10.79 -20.67
N PHE A 606 21.74 10.94 -19.69
CA PHE A 606 20.41 11.48 -19.95
C PHE A 606 20.47 12.97 -20.28
N ALA A 607 19.80 13.37 -21.36
CA ALA A 607 19.65 14.78 -21.74
C ALA A 607 18.74 15.55 -20.77
N THR A 608 17.77 14.86 -20.17
CA THR A 608 16.87 15.36 -19.12
C THR A 608 16.65 14.26 -18.10
N VAL A 609 16.61 14.62 -16.82
CA VAL A 609 16.39 13.67 -15.73
C VAL A 609 15.10 14.05 -15.01
N THR A 610 14.19 13.09 -14.95
CA THR A 610 12.94 13.18 -14.21
C THR A 610 12.86 11.97 -13.30
N VAL A 611 12.61 12.22 -12.01
CA VAL A 611 12.49 11.18 -10.99
C VAL A 611 11.15 11.34 -10.26
N GLY A 612 10.57 10.24 -9.82
CA GLY A 612 9.36 10.25 -9.02
C GLY A 612 9.62 10.85 -7.63
N ALA A 613 8.78 11.77 -7.19
CA ALA A 613 8.86 12.31 -5.83
C ALA A 613 8.65 11.19 -4.81
N PHE A 614 9.37 11.24 -3.67
CA PHE A 614 9.32 10.28 -2.56
C PHE A 614 9.82 8.86 -2.84
N ILE A 615 9.97 8.47 -4.11
CA ILE A 615 10.31 7.10 -4.52
C ILE A 615 11.68 6.97 -5.18
N ASN A 616 12.48 8.03 -5.21
CA ASN A 616 13.80 8.07 -5.86
C ASN A 616 14.96 7.98 -4.86
N GLN A 617 16.15 7.70 -5.40
CA GLN A 617 17.41 7.56 -4.69
C GLN A 617 18.42 8.69 -4.95
N GLY A 618 17.92 9.84 -5.42
CA GLY A 618 18.73 11.00 -5.78
C GLY A 618 19.03 11.12 -7.27
N GLY A 619 18.60 10.16 -8.09
CA GLY A 619 18.74 10.17 -9.54
C GLY A 619 20.18 10.04 -10.02
N VAL A 620 20.40 10.39 -11.28
CA VAL A 620 21.73 10.58 -11.87
C VAL A 620 21.84 11.99 -12.44
N PRO A 621 23.04 12.57 -12.55
CA PRO A 621 23.20 13.90 -13.11
C PRO A 621 22.90 13.91 -14.61
N THR A 622 22.27 14.98 -15.11
CA THR A 622 22.11 15.22 -16.55
C THR A 622 23.48 15.20 -17.24
N GLY A 623 23.58 14.54 -18.39
CA GLY A 623 24.82 14.44 -19.15
C GLY A 623 25.90 13.55 -18.54
N TYR A 624 25.57 12.76 -17.51
CA TYR A 624 26.50 11.80 -16.90
C TYR A 624 26.47 10.46 -17.65
N PRO A 625 27.57 10.05 -18.33
CA PRO A 625 27.63 8.77 -19.04
C PRO A 625 27.45 7.59 -18.10
N ILE A 626 26.62 6.62 -18.48
CA ILE A 626 26.30 5.45 -17.67
C ILE A 626 26.96 4.22 -18.29
N LYS A 627 28.18 3.89 -17.86
CA LYS A 627 28.97 2.79 -18.43
C LYS A 627 28.38 1.43 -18.10
N GLU A 628 27.77 1.34 -16.93
CA GLU A 628 27.10 0.18 -16.34
C GLU A 628 25.68 0.00 -16.87
N LEU A 629 25.26 0.75 -17.90
CA LEU A 629 23.87 0.74 -18.37
C LEU A 629 23.37 -0.66 -18.76
N ASP A 630 24.21 -1.48 -19.41
CA ASP A 630 23.82 -2.86 -19.74
C ASP A 630 23.56 -3.71 -18.49
N GLU A 631 24.34 -3.53 -17.43
CA GLU A 631 24.14 -4.25 -16.18
C GLU A 631 22.81 -3.84 -15.55
N VAL A 632 22.51 -2.54 -15.54
CA VAL A 632 21.23 -2.02 -15.05
C VAL A 632 20.06 -2.54 -15.89
N ILE A 633 20.19 -2.58 -17.22
CA ILE A 633 19.17 -3.13 -18.12
C ILE A 633 18.98 -4.63 -17.88
N ASN A 634 20.05 -5.39 -17.70
CA ASN A 634 19.95 -6.82 -17.40
C ASN A 634 19.22 -7.08 -16.09
N VAL A 635 19.57 -6.33 -15.02
CA VAL A 635 18.85 -6.39 -13.74
C VAL A 635 17.38 -5.99 -13.90
N ALA A 636 17.09 -4.98 -14.71
CA ALA A 636 15.72 -4.56 -15.01
C ALA A 636 14.93 -5.64 -15.77
N MET A 637 15.55 -6.35 -16.72
CA MET A 637 14.95 -7.49 -17.42
C MET A 637 14.71 -8.67 -16.47
N GLU A 638 15.68 -9.01 -15.61
CA GLU A 638 15.53 -10.06 -14.59
C GLU A 638 14.37 -9.80 -13.62
N LYS A 639 14.09 -8.52 -13.34
CA LYS A 639 12.98 -8.08 -12.48
C LYS A 639 11.68 -7.81 -13.25
N GLY A 640 11.63 -8.09 -14.55
CA GLY A 640 10.43 -7.91 -15.39
C GLY A 640 10.00 -6.46 -15.60
N ILE A 641 10.90 -5.49 -15.40
CA ILE A 641 10.64 -4.05 -15.59
C ILE A 641 11.33 -3.47 -16.84
N CYS A 642 11.93 -4.34 -17.65
CA CYS A 642 12.43 -4.02 -18.99
C CYS A 642 12.22 -5.23 -19.92
N TYR A 643 11.83 -4.98 -21.16
CA TYR A 643 11.73 -5.98 -22.23
C TYR A 643 12.60 -5.55 -23.41
N LYS A 644 13.15 -6.51 -24.15
CA LYS A 644 14.00 -6.25 -25.31
C LYS A 644 13.60 -7.16 -26.47
N ALA A 645 13.52 -6.61 -27.67
CA ALA A 645 13.29 -7.36 -28.90
C ALA A 645 14.03 -6.74 -30.10
N ASP A 646 14.26 -7.53 -31.15
CA ASP A 646 14.95 -7.03 -32.36
C ASP A 646 13.99 -6.22 -33.26
N THR A 647 12.69 -6.51 -33.19
CA THR A 647 11.63 -5.83 -33.95
C THR A 647 10.53 -5.28 -33.04
N LEU A 648 9.77 -4.29 -33.51
CA LEU A 648 8.65 -3.71 -32.76
C LEU A 648 7.48 -4.70 -32.62
N GLU A 649 7.29 -5.59 -33.61
CA GLU A 649 6.30 -6.67 -33.58
C GLU A 649 6.59 -7.68 -32.48
N GLU A 650 7.85 -8.11 -32.36
CA GLU A 650 8.29 -8.99 -31.28
C GLU A 650 8.17 -8.27 -29.93
N LEU A 651 8.51 -6.98 -29.85
CA LEU A 651 8.33 -6.21 -28.62
C LEU A 651 6.86 -6.14 -28.20
N ALA A 652 5.94 -5.90 -29.15
CA ALA A 652 4.50 -5.90 -28.86
C ALA A 652 4.01 -7.26 -28.33
N ALA A 653 4.52 -8.36 -28.90
CA ALA A 653 4.20 -9.70 -28.44
C ALA A 653 4.72 -9.98 -27.02
N GLU A 654 5.95 -9.58 -26.69
CA GLU A 654 6.53 -9.69 -25.34
C GLU A 654 5.74 -8.88 -24.30
N LEU A 655 5.28 -7.68 -24.68
CA LEU A 655 4.49 -6.81 -23.80
C LEU A 655 3.01 -7.25 -23.68
N GLY A 656 2.54 -8.12 -24.57
CA GLY A 656 1.13 -8.52 -24.64
C GLY A 656 0.18 -7.38 -25.05
N ILE A 657 0.65 -6.43 -25.86
CA ILE A 657 -0.14 -5.30 -26.37
C ILE A 657 -0.57 -5.50 -27.83
N ASP A 658 -1.56 -4.72 -28.28
CA ASP A 658 -2.03 -4.76 -29.67
C ASP A 658 -0.94 -4.24 -30.63
N ALA A 659 -0.41 -5.14 -31.47
CA ALA A 659 0.69 -4.84 -32.37
C ALA A 659 0.31 -3.78 -33.43
N ASP A 660 -0.91 -3.81 -33.96
CA ASP A 660 -1.35 -2.88 -35.00
C ASP A 660 -1.42 -1.45 -34.45
N ASN A 661 -2.05 -1.26 -33.29
CA ASN A 661 -2.10 0.03 -32.59
C ASN A 661 -0.70 0.53 -32.24
N PHE A 662 0.17 -0.37 -31.77
CA PHE A 662 1.52 -0.03 -31.35
C PHE A 662 2.37 0.48 -32.53
N LEU A 663 2.41 -0.28 -33.62
CA LEU A 663 3.16 0.11 -34.83
C LEU A 663 2.64 1.41 -35.43
N GLN A 664 1.31 1.58 -35.49
CA GLN A 664 0.70 2.82 -35.96
C GLN A 664 1.08 4.01 -35.09
N THR A 665 1.14 3.82 -33.76
CA THR A 665 1.55 4.85 -32.81
C THR A 665 3.01 5.26 -33.03
N VAL A 666 3.92 4.30 -33.23
CA VAL A 666 5.32 4.57 -33.54
C VAL A 666 5.47 5.36 -34.84
N GLU A 667 4.77 4.93 -35.91
CA GLU A 667 4.80 5.62 -37.20
C GLU A 667 4.31 7.07 -37.07
N THR A 668 3.18 7.28 -36.40
CA THR A 668 2.58 8.59 -36.17
C THR A 668 3.50 9.50 -35.36
N TYR A 669 4.06 8.99 -34.27
CA TYR A 669 5.00 9.74 -33.43
C TYR A 669 6.27 10.14 -34.19
N ASN A 670 6.84 9.24 -34.98
CA ASN A 670 7.97 9.55 -35.85
C ASN A 670 7.64 10.62 -36.90
N GLY A 671 6.40 10.65 -37.39
CA GLY A 671 5.87 11.74 -38.22
C GLY A 671 5.91 13.09 -37.49
N TYR A 672 5.43 13.15 -36.25
CA TYR A 672 5.52 14.36 -35.42
C TYR A 672 6.96 14.79 -35.15
N CYS A 673 7.88 13.85 -34.93
CA CYS A 673 9.31 14.15 -34.81
C CYS A 673 9.88 14.80 -36.08
N ALA A 674 9.44 14.37 -37.26
CA ALA A 674 9.89 14.95 -38.53
C ALA A 674 9.30 16.36 -38.77
N GLU A 675 8.06 16.59 -38.34
CA GLU A 675 7.37 17.89 -38.47
C GLU A 675 7.76 18.90 -37.37
N GLY A 676 8.21 18.42 -36.21
CA GLY A 676 8.48 19.22 -35.02
C GLY A 676 7.24 19.66 -34.25
N VAL A 677 6.08 19.04 -34.52
CA VAL A 677 4.79 19.38 -33.91
C VAL A 677 4.05 18.09 -33.52
N ASP A 678 3.81 17.91 -32.23
CA ASP A 678 2.94 16.83 -31.71
C ASP A 678 1.49 17.29 -31.75
N ALA A 679 0.75 16.82 -32.76
CA ALA A 679 -0.65 17.20 -32.95
C ALA A 679 -1.60 16.58 -31.91
N ASP A 680 -1.20 15.48 -31.27
CA ASP A 680 -2.08 14.75 -30.34
C ASP A 680 -2.05 15.34 -28.93
N PHE A 681 -0.84 15.62 -28.40
CA PHE A 681 -0.67 16.04 -27.00
C PHE A 681 0.14 17.32 -26.82
N GLY A 682 0.64 17.93 -27.89
CA GLY A 682 1.37 19.20 -27.81
C GLY A 682 2.74 19.09 -27.12
N LYS A 683 3.37 17.92 -27.11
CA LYS A 683 4.76 17.76 -26.67
C LYS A 683 5.67 18.73 -27.40
N ALA A 684 6.48 19.48 -26.64
CA ALA A 684 7.38 20.48 -27.20
C ALA A 684 8.44 19.84 -28.12
N ALA A 685 8.83 20.55 -29.18
CA ALA A 685 9.72 20.06 -30.23
C ALA A 685 11.08 19.53 -29.69
N ASP A 686 11.63 20.18 -28.65
CA ASP A 686 12.90 19.76 -28.02
C ASP A 686 12.82 18.36 -27.37
N PHE A 687 11.60 17.87 -27.11
CA PHE A 687 11.33 16.55 -26.52
C PHE A 687 10.88 15.51 -27.57
N LEU A 688 10.76 15.88 -28.86
CA LEU A 688 10.37 14.97 -29.93
C LEU A 688 11.59 14.22 -30.49
N ILE A 689 11.83 13.01 -29.97
CA ILE A 689 12.96 12.17 -30.37
C ILE A 689 12.45 10.90 -31.08
N PRO A 690 12.75 10.68 -32.37
CA PRO A 690 12.18 9.56 -33.13
C PRO A 690 12.70 8.20 -32.65
N ILE A 691 11.85 7.18 -32.75
CA ILE A 691 12.18 5.76 -32.57
C ILE A 691 12.76 5.24 -33.89
N LYS A 692 14.04 4.87 -33.92
CA LYS A 692 14.74 4.44 -35.14
C LYS A 692 14.86 2.92 -35.23
N GLU A 693 16.07 2.42 -35.46
CA GLU A 693 16.37 1.00 -35.63
C GLU A 693 16.54 0.30 -34.28
N GLY A 694 16.20 -0.97 -34.23
CA GLY A 694 16.37 -1.83 -33.06
C GLY A 694 17.83 -2.24 -32.81
N PRO A 695 18.08 -3.02 -31.74
CA PRO A 695 17.07 -3.61 -30.86
C PRO A 695 16.28 -2.55 -30.08
N TYR A 696 15.01 -2.86 -29.81
CA TYR A 696 14.09 -2.02 -29.07
C TYR A 696 13.98 -2.47 -27.63
N TYR A 697 13.77 -1.50 -26.74
CA TYR A 697 13.62 -1.71 -25.31
C TYR A 697 12.34 -1.06 -24.83
N ALA A 698 11.59 -1.74 -23.96
CA ALA A 698 10.43 -1.19 -23.29
C ALA A 698 10.66 -1.21 -21.78
N PHE A 699 10.72 -0.04 -21.16
CA PHE A 699 10.77 0.10 -19.70
C PHE A 699 9.37 0.25 -19.14
N VAL A 700 9.08 -0.52 -18.08
CA VAL A 700 7.75 -0.57 -17.48
C VAL A 700 7.61 0.54 -16.43
N GLY A 701 6.85 1.56 -16.78
CA GLY A 701 6.45 2.63 -15.88
C GLY A 701 5.14 2.32 -15.15
N ALA A 702 4.98 2.90 -13.96
CA ALA A 702 3.76 2.77 -13.18
C ALA A 702 3.44 4.10 -12.45
N PRO A 703 2.16 4.50 -12.37
CA PRO A 703 1.69 5.52 -11.44
C PRO A 703 1.68 4.99 -9.99
N TYR A 704 2.01 5.87 -9.04
CA TYR A 704 1.94 5.59 -7.61
C TYR A 704 0.75 6.32 -6.98
N ALA A 705 -0.22 5.54 -6.51
CA ALA A 705 -1.48 6.01 -5.94
C ALA A 705 -1.40 6.18 -4.41
N TYR A 706 -2.20 7.10 -3.87
CA TYR A 706 -2.41 7.27 -2.43
C TYR A 706 -3.61 6.49 -1.92
N SER A 707 -4.70 6.50 -2.71
CA SER A 707 -5.94 5.75 -2.47
C SER A 707 -6.87 5.84 -3.69
N THR A 708 -8.02 5.18 -3.64
CA THR A 708 -9.15 5.39 -4.55
C THR A 708 -9.90 6.67 -4.20
N CYS A 709 -10.51 7.30 -5.21
CA CYS A 709 -11.33 8.49 -5.05
C CYS A 709 -12.82 8.17 -4.92
N GLY A 710 -13.30 7.22 -5.72
CA GLY A 710 -14.68 6.76 -5.73
C GLY A 710 -15.02 5.84 -4.54
N GLY A 711 -16.30 5.63 -4.29
CA GLY A 711 -16.73 4.77 -3.18
C GLY A 711 -18.24 4.68 -2.99
N LEU A 712 -18.66 4.55 -1.74
CA LEU A 712 -20.05 4.47 -1.32
C LEU A 712 -20.78 5.78 -1.60
N ASP A 713 -22.03 5.68 -2.06
CA ASP A 713 -22.89 6.84 -2.19
C ASP A 713 -23.45 7.25 -0.83
N ILE A 714 -23.53 8.56 -0.57
CA ILE A 714 -24.02 9.15 0.68
C ILE A 714 -25.00 10.31 0.43
N ASN A 715 -25.81 10.63 1.44
CA ASN A 715 -26.58 11.88 1.50
C ASN A 715 -25.87 12.94 2.37
N THR A 716 -26.43 14.14 2.47
CA THR A 716 -25.87 15.26 3.26
C THR A 716 -25.82 15.02 4.78
N LYS A 717 -26.35 13.89 5.24
CA LYS A 717 -26.22 13.39 6.62
C LYS A 717 -25.18 12.28 6.74
N PHE A 718 -24.39 12.05 5.69
CA PHE A 718 -23.37 11.01 5.57
C PHE A 718 -23.90 9.58 5.68
N GLN A 719 -25.22 9.37 5.52
CA GLN A 719 -25.80 8.03 5.52
C GLN A 719 -25.54 7.36 4.18
N VAL A 720 -25.06 6.12 4.21
CA VAL A 720 -24.83 5.33 2.98
C VAL A 720 -26.16 5.06 2.30
N LEU A 721 -26.22 5.29 1.00
CA LEU A 721 -27.42 5.14 0.19
C LEU A 721 -27.48 3.79 -0.49
N ARG A 722 -28.68 3.40 -0.91
CA ARG A 722 -28.93 2.30 -1.84
C ARG A 722 -28.62 2.73 -3.27
N PRO A 723 -28.58 1.79 -4.23
CA PRO A 723 -28.37 2.11 -5.65
C PRO A 723 -29.42 3.05 -6.28
N ASP A 724 -30.53 3.33 -5.60
CA ASP A 724 -31.51 4.35 -6.04
C ASP A 724 -31.06 5.79 -5.78
N GLY A 725 -29.94 5.99 -5.08
CA GLY A 725 -29.37 7.30 -4.74
C GLY A 725 -30.24 8.11 -3.78
N GLN A 726 -31.21 7.50 -3.09
CA GLN A 726 -32.17 8.21 -2.24
C GLN A 726 -32.45 7.49 -0.91
N THR A 727 -32.54 6.16 -0.93
CA THR A 727 -32.90 5.38 0.25
C THR A 727 -31.67 5.14 1.13
N PRO A 728 -31.62 5.61 2.39
CA PRO A 728 -30.49 5.33 3.27
C PRO A 728 -30.51 3.89 3.79
N ILE A 729 -29.32 3.35 4.04
CA ILE A 729 -29.11 2.17 4.89
C ILE A 729 -29.08 2.65 6.34
N ASN A 730 -30.08 2.23 7.12
CA ASN A 730 -30.19 2.67 8.51
C ASN A 730 -28.96 2.22 9.32
N GLY A 731 -28.42 3.12 10.15
CA GLY A 731 -27.28 2.83 11.01
C GLY A 731 -25.91 2.83 10.31
N LEU A 732 -25.84 3.05 8.99
CA LEU A 732 -24.59 3.04 8.24
C LEU A 732 -24.22 4.42 7.69
N TYR A 733 -23.00 4.85 7.98
CA TYR A 733 -22.43 6.12 7.56
C TYR A 733 -21.06 5.90 6.90
N SER A 734 -20.62 6.85 6.08
CA SER A 734 -19.29 6.80 5.45
C SER A 734 -18.68 8.20 5.31
N CYS A 735 -17.36 8.29 5.41
CA CYS A 735 -16.61 9.53 5.25
C CYS A 735 -15.20 9.29 4.68
N GLY A 736 -14.52 10.38 4.28
CA GLY A 736 -13.21 10.34 3.65
C GLY A 736 -13.24 9.70 2.26
N THR A 737 -12.20 8.95 1.92
CA THR A 737 -12.06 8.31 0.61
C THR A 737 -13.00 7.13 0.40
N ASP A 738 -13.68 6.64 1.44
CA ASP A 738 -14.74 5.64 1.30
C ASP A 738 -15.97 6.20 0.59
N CYS A 739 -16.11 7.52 0.45
CA CYS A 739 -17.22 8.19 -0.21
C CYS A 739 -16.82 9.47 -0.97
N LEU A 740 -15.54 9.68 -1.28
CA LEU A 740 -15.05 10.93 -1.88
C LEU A 740 -15.58 11.17 -3.31
N GLY A 741 -16.01 10.11 -4.00
CA GLY A 741 -16.55 10.16 -5.37
C GLY A 741 -17.72 11.12 -5.54
N VAL A 742 -18.48 11.42 -4.48
CA VAL A 742 -19.58 12.39 -4.48
C VAL A 742 -19.15 13.82 -4.83
N LEU A 743 -17.86 14.14 -4.71
CA LEU A 743 -17.29 15.44 -5.09
C LEU A 743 -16.65 15.44 -6.49
N LEU A 744 -16.64 14.31 -7.20
CA LEU A 744 -15.76 14.08 -8.34
C LEU A 744 -16.52 13.60 -9.57
N SER A 745 -15.80 13.13 -10.59
CA SER A 745 -16.35 12.51 -11.80
C SER A 745 -15.47 11.34 -12.25
N GLU A 746 -16.07 10.30 -12.84
CA GLU A 746 -15.32 9.20 -13.47
C GLU A 746 -14.53 9.62 -14.72
N LYS A 747 -14.87 10.77 -15.30
CA LYS A 747 -14.32 11.25 -16.58
C LYS A 747 -13.00 12.00 -16.44
N LYS A 748 -12.57 12.30 -15.21
CA LYS A 748 -11.47 13.23 -14.93
C LYS A 748 -10.52 12.65 -13.89
N ALA A 749 -9.33 13.25 -13.81
CA ALA A 749 -8.47 13.05 -12.66
C ALA A 749 -9.16 13.55 -11.38
N TYR A 750 -8.65 13.09 -10.25
CA TYR A 750 -8.81 13.79 -8.98
C TYR A 750 -8.54 15.31 -9.14
N VAL A 751 -9.33 16.15 -8.43
CA VAL A 751 -9.30 17.60 -8.62
C VAL A 751 -7.95 18.25 -8.34
N THR A 752 -7.66 19.30 -9.10
CA THR A 752 -6.33 19.92 -9.20
C THR A 752 -6.06 21.03 -8.17
N TYR A 753 -7.03 21.28 -7.28
CA TYR A 753 -6.97 22.35 -6.28
C TYR A 753 -5.98 22.08 -5.13
N GLY A 754 -5.44 20.86 -5.02
CA GLY A 754 -4.50 20.44 -3.97
C GLY A 754 -5.19 20.14 -2.63
N GLY A 755 -4.75 19.09 -1.93
CA GLY A 755 -5.25 18.76 -0.59
C GLY A 755 -6.73 18.37 -0.44
N ALA A 756 -7.52 18.32 -1.52
CA ALA A 756 -8.98 18.12 -1.48
C ALA A 756 -9.43 16.83 -0.75
N ALA A 757 -8.78 15.70 -0.98
CA ALA A 757 -9.06 14.43 -0.32
C ALA A 757 -8.81 14.52 1.18
N GLN A 758 -7.76 15.21 1.62
CA GLN A 758 -7.49 15.43 3.04
C GLN A 758 -8.43 16.45 3.67
N GLY A 759 -8.74 17.53 2.96
CA GLY A 759 -9.78 18.47 3.39
C GLY A 759 -11.13 17.75 3.58
N TRP A 760 -11.53 16.96 2.59
CA TRP A 760 -12.72 16.13 2.67
C TRP A 760 -12.62 15.11 3.79
N ALA A 761 -11.46 14.45 4.01
CA ALA A 761 -11.30 13.48 5.08
C ALA A 761 -11.68 14.08 6.44
N TYR A 762 -11.06 15.19 6.85
CA TYR A 762 -11.41 15.81 8.13
C TYR A 762 -12.82 16.40 8.15
N THR A 763 -13.26 17.07 7.08
CA THR A 763 -14.57 17.73 7.04
C THR A 763 -15.71 16.72 7.05
N SER A 764 -15.67 15.73 6.16
CA SER A 764 -16.66 14.65 6.15
C SER A 764 -16.62 13.82 7.42
N GLY A 765 -15.43 13.55 7.97
CA GLY A 765 -15.27 12.86 9.24
C GLY A 765 -15.99 13.58 10.37
N LYS A 766 -15.67 14.86 10.59
CA LYS A 766 -16.31 15.71 11.60
C LYS A 766 -17.84 15.75 11.44
N LEU A 767 -18.32 16.00 10.22
CA LEU A 767 -19.76 16.11 9.95
C LEU A 767 -20.49 14.77 10.07
N ALA A 768 -19.85 13.65 9.72
CA ALA A 768 -20.41 12.31 9.88
C ALA A 768 -20.54 11.92 11.36
N GLY A 769 -19.53 12.20 12.19
CA GLY A 769 -19.58 11.95 13.63
C GLY A 769 -20.71 12.73 14.31
N GLU A 770 -20.85 14.02 14.00
CA GLU A 770 -21.98 14.83 14.47
C GLU A 770 -23.33 14.29 13.99
N SER A 771 -23.42 13.90 12.71
CA SER A 771 -24.65 13.41 12.09
C SER A 771 -25.10 12.07 12.68
N ALA A 772 -24.16 11.18 12.98
CA ALA A 772 -24.46 9.89 13.60
C ALA A 772 -25.16 10.09 14.96
N VAL A 773 -24.64 10.99 15.81
CA VAL A 773 -25.24 11.27 17.13
C VAL A 773 -26.57 12.00 17.00
N LYS A 774 -26.66 13.05 16.17
CA LYS A 774 -27.90 13.83 15.98
C LYS A 774 -29.09 12.96 15.53
N ASN A 775 -28.84 11.94 14.71
CA ASN A 775 -29.90 11.04 14.23
C ASN A 775 -30.32 9.97 15.28
N MET A 776 -29.55 9.76 16.35
CA MET A 776 -29.92 8.87 17.46
C MET A 776 -30.83 9.53 18.50
N VAL A 777 -30.74 10.85 18.66
CA VAL A 777 -31.56 11.60 19.62
C VAL A 777 -32.97 11.76 19.04
N LYS A 778 -33.89 10.91 19.48
CA LYS A 778 -35.34 11.04 19.25
C LYS A 778 -36.09 11.42 20.51
#